data_AF-A0A961EWU9-F1
#
_entry.id   AF-A0A961EWU9-F1
#
_cell.length_a   1.000
_cell.length_b   1.000
_cell.length_c   1.000
_cell.angle_alpha   90.00
_cell.angle_beta   90.00
_cell.angle_gamma   90.00
#
_symmetry.space_group_name_H-M   'P 1'
#
loop_
_entity.id
_entity.type
_entity.pdbx_description
1 polymer ?
#
loop_
_entity_poly.entity_id
_entity_poly.type
_entity_poly.pdbx_seq_one_letter_code
_entity_poly.pdbx_strand_id
1 'polypeptide(L)'
;MARRIILNPTDLETQWELALPQKLKEFFLSNAWQEFEGHQISDLYGFSSDVRSAITFKDRDDLPDKFEYAREFADDQTFFPLADLPDLDGTFFVAVDLADDALPVYFFDYESGFQEHASSLEEFLAGLLPPGARTPAEELDKLLEKARALYKKKQYEKAKNTLESGLASIGPVKNDTFDQYRGMPAAARNLLALCYKGLGNTDRAMELFELAVEEGDKSAALNIMSIYIDQGAWQTLVDYAEEKAKSMLMLWDDYSAYYSFLYRGIGYIQLRNANHATKYFGFIAARFLEKKPERITEAVERLEELLAKSEKNEPTGKTEKQEAAIPDDSGPMQIARRILTWLKPPELALSKTEQIELQSWWSSLDEEVQESLADALDKEPEEMAIEDLDALIRRTSLKIENRNIEDIQFLSRFKRLRTLSVEGNEIADIAPLANMPTLVDLNLSENPLQSIGPLSGLLRLQELDLSECGLKDLAHLSGLKQLRKLRLNENQIKSVEPLANLHELVELTLYDNEIENLNPLQSNTLLKEISCFSNPLEEAGVDSVIELRSLPLLQEVDAHWRNDKVDPEQLKAWQAARPFTVAMDDTQHQEWRDWWDSLPDAWRAALEDEVEEIDDEGYPTLEAFFELRKENHLSLGKKDLETIDPLTRLSRLDYVNVSRNRISVLPDLSGLQCLRTIHLDDNRIADLRPFEAVPYLAYLDLDKNELKDLKTLPTLPYLRRLDLNHNQIADLSPVAKAPGIRRLELIGNQIQDVKPLAGLTELRELFLQENQIKDISPLAACENLEELVVFSNANLQGLLALKDLKYLHTIRAHGAFESEAIKDFRSIRPDVDLL
;
A
#
# COMPACT_ATOMS: atom_id res chain seq x y z
N MET A 1 -41.80 2.64 -30.65
CA MET A 1 -41.79 3.51 -31.84
C MET A 1 -40.49 4.31 -31.77
N ALA A 2 -39.48 3.87 -32.52
CA ALA A 2 -39.04 4.52 -33.76
C ALA A 2 -38.22 5.80 -33.47
N ARG A 3 -37.06 6.06 -34.06
CA ARG A 3 -36.25 5.41 -35.09
C ARG A 3 -34.91 6.17 -35.06
N ARG A 4 -33.84 5.47 -35.39
CA ARG A 4 -32.58 6.01 -35.91
C ARG A 4 -32.86 7.14 -36.92
N ILE A 5 -32.29 8.32 -36.73
CA ILE A 5 -32.02 9.27 -37.82
C ILE A 5 -30.53 9.58 -37.76
N ILE A 6 -29.82 9.09 -38.77
CA ILE A 6 -28.49 9.51 -39.17
C ILE A 6 -28.68 10.79 -39.98
N LEU A 7 -28.09 11.92 -39.56
CA LEU A 7 -27.77 13.02 -40.47
C LEU A 7 -26.43 13.68 -40.11
N ASN A 8 -25.74 14.01 -41.20
CA ASN A 8 -24.37 14.46 -41.39
C ASN A 8 -24.12 15.89 -40.82
N PRO A 9 -22.87 16.26 -40.48
CA PRO A 9 -22.52 17.51 -39.83
C PRO A 9 -22.13 18.59 -40.86
N THR A 10 -23.05 19.45 -41.27
CA THR A 10 -22.72 20.70 -42.00
C THR A 10 -23.83 21.74 -41.86
N ASP A 11 -24.13 22.17 -40.63
CA ASP A 11 -24.75 23.48 -40.37
C ASP A 11 -24.81 23.72 -38.86
N LEU A 12 -23.77 24.35 -38.31
CA LEU A 12 -23.82 25.29 -37.17
C LEU A 12 -22.40 25.77 -36.81
N GLU A 13 -21.75 26.44 -37.77
CA GLU A 13 -20.83 27.53 -37.46
C GLU A 13 -21.61 28.83 -37.65
N THR A 14 -22.12 29.41 -36.56
CA THR A 14 -22.19 30.87 -36.33
C THR A 14 -22.79 31.17 -34.96
N GLN A 15 -21.93 31.21 -33.94
CA GLN A 15 -21.79 32.26 -32.91
C GLN A 15 -20.88 31.78 -31.75
N TRP A 16 -19.59 32.10 -31.92
CA TRP A 16 -18.49 32.39 -30.96
C TRP A 16 -18.56 31.86 -29.50
N GLU A 17 -17.66 30.95 -29.07
CA GLU A 17 -16.24 31.16 -28.62
C GLU A 17 -16.18 31.60 -27.12
N LEU A 18 -15.39 31.03 -26.18
CA LEU A 18 -14.02 30.48 -26.13
C LEU A 18 -13.90 29.49 -24.93
N ALA A 19 -12.98 28.52 -24.81
CA ALA A 19 -12.01 27.89 -25.70
C ALA A 19 -11.58 26.53 -25.06
N LEU A 20 -11.89 25.42 -25.72
CA LEU A 20 -11.32 24.10 -25.45
C LEU A 20 -10.98 23.51 -26.84
N PRO A 21 -9.74 23.08 -27.12
CA PRO A 21 -9.35 22.59 -28.44
C PRO A 21 -10.19 21.39 -28.89
N GLN A 22 -10.53 21.34 -30.17
CA GLN A 22 -11.40 20.32 -30.75
C GLN A 22 -10.83 18.89 -30.66
N LYS A 23 -9.49 18.73 -30.67
CA LYS A 23 -8.82 17.44 -30.38
C LYS A 23 -9.05 16.93 -28.96
N LEU A 24 -9.28 17.81 -27.98
CA LEU A 24 -9.57 17.45 -26.59
C LEU A 24 -11.00 16.92 -26.43
N LYS A 25 -11.96 17.47 -27.19
CA LYS A 25 -13.32 16.92 -27.27
C LYS A 25 -13.36 15.55 -27.95
N GLU A 26 -12.50 15.32 -28.94
CA GLU A 26 -12.37 14.00 -29.60
C GLU A 26 -11.63 12.98 -28.72
N PHE A 27 -10.66 13.42 -27.92
CA PHE A 27 -9.95 12.60 -26.92
C PHE A 27 -10.88 12.11 -25.78
N PHE A 28 -11.72 12.98 -25.22
CA PHE A 28 -12.67 12.59 -24.16
C PHE A 28 -13.81 11.69 -24.66
N LEU A 29 -14.09 11.70 -25.95
CA LEU A 29 -15.11 10.84 -26.56
C LEU A 29 -14.55 9.50 -27.08
N SER A 30 -13.22 9.31 -27.09
CA SER A 30 -12.57 8.09 -27.61
C SER A 30 -11.93 7.19 -26.54
N ASN A 31 -11.69 7.68 -25.31
CA ASN A 31 -11.09 6.87 -24.24
C ASN A 31 -11.98 6.87 -22.99
N ALA A 32 -12.89 5.90 -22.94
CA ALA A 32 -13.64 5.53 -21.76
C ALA A 32 -13.06 4.21 -21.22
N TRP A 33 -12.47 4.29 -20.01
CA TRP A 33 -12.15 3.22 -19.06
C TRP A 33 -11.13 2.15 -19.47
N GLN A 34 -10.01 2.08 -18.75
CA GLN A 34 -9.38 0.82 -18.36
C GLN A 34 -8.69 0.96 -17.00
N GLU A 35 -9.06 0.04 -16.12
CA GLU A 35 -8.60 -0.11 -14.74
C GLU A 35 -7.22 -0.73 -14.67
N PHE A 36 -6.46 -0.26 -13.68
CA PHE A 36 -5.29 -0.92 -13.13
C PHE A 36 -5.75 -2.05 -12.22
N GLU A 37 -5.12 -3.22 -12.36
CA GLU A 37 -5.32 -4.34 -11.45
C GLU A 37 -3.99 -4.94 -11.01
N GLY A 38 -3.87 -5.20 -9.71
CA GLY A 38 -2.92 -6.14 -9.14
C GLY A 38 -2.00 -5.57 -8.06
N HIS A 39 -2.54 -5.05 -6.96
CA HIS A 39 -2.25 -5.50 -5.59
C HIS A 39 -3.01 -4.64 -4.57
N GLN A 40 -3.70 -5.34 -3.68
CA GLN A 40 -4.45 -4.79 -2.54
C GLN A 40 -3.48 -4.18 -1.52
N ILE A 41 -3.72 -2.92 -1.18
CA ILE A 41 -3.44 -2.39 0.17
C ILE A 41 -4.82 -2.29 0.83
N SER A 42 -5.20 -3.34 1.58
CA SER A 42 -6.39 -3.32 2.42
C SER A 42 -6.13 -2.46 3.66
N ASP A 43 -6.65 -1.23 3.61
CA ASP A 43 -7.46 -0.58 4.65
C ASP A 43 -7.18 0.94 4.75
N LEU A 44 -7.99 1.71 4.02
CA LEU A 44 -8.43 3.07 4.40
C LEU A 44 -9.64 3.48 3.53
N TYR A 45 -10.85 3.12 3.98
CA TYR A 45 -12.11 3.75 3.55
C TYR A 45 -12.20 5.17 4.17
N GLY A 46 -12.59 6.27 3.51
CA GLY A 46 -13.00 6.50 2.12
C GLY A 46 -13.22 8.00 1.77
N PHE A 47 -13.14 8.28 0.45
CA PHE A 47 -13.78 9.28 -0.45
C PHE A 47 -13.92 10.77 -0.04
N SER A 48 -13.73 11.81 -0.88
CA SER A 48 -13.64 12.01 -2.34
C SER A 48 -13.07 13.44 -2.60
N SER A 49 -12.22 13.70 -3.59
CA SER A 49 -12.61 14.22 -4.92
C SER A 49 -11.39 14.33 -5.86
N ASP A 50 -11.60 14.03 -7.14
CA ASP A 50 -10.71 14.24 -8.31
C ASP A 50 -9.45 13.36 -8.41
N VAL A 51 -9.60 12.26 -9.17
CA VAL A 51 -8.47 11.46 -9.66
C VAL A 51 -7.96 12.06 -10.97
N ARG A 52 -6.81 12.74 -10.91
CA ARG A 52 -5.75 12.61 -11.93
C ARG A 52 -4.42 12.53 -11.21
N SER A 53 -3.82 11.35 -11.34
CA SER A 53 -2.74 10.77 -10.55
C SER A 53 -1.44 11.57 -10.55
N ALA A 54 -1.01 12.00 -9.35
CA ALA A 54 0.40 12.13 -9.01
C ALA A 54 0.85 10.77 -8.45
N ILE A 55 1.91 10.18 -9.00
CA ILE A 55 2.48 8.95 -8.46
C ILE A 55 3.38 9.34 -7.29
N THR A 56 2.93 9.09 -6.07
CA THR A 56 3.76 9.26 -4.86
C THR A 56 4.47 7.95 -4.54
N PHE A 57 5.80 8.00 -4.38
CA PHE A 57 6.64 6.87 -3.98
C PHE A 57 7.00 7.02 -2.49
N LYS A 58 7.07 5.88 -1.78
CA LYS A 58 7.30 5.87 -0.32
C LYS A 58 8.73 5.48 0.08
N ASP A 59 9.52 4.95 -0.87
CA ASP A 59 10.95 4.63 -0.70
C ASP A 59 11.72 4.82 -2.02
N ARG A 60 12.98 5.25 -1.90
CA ARG A 60 13.87 5.71 -3.01
C ARG A 60 14.37 4.59 -3.94
N ASP A 61 14.06 3.33 -3.63
CA ASP A 61 14.60 2.15 -4.33
C ASP A 61 13.65 1.55 -5.38
N ASP A 62 12.38 1.98 -5.44
CA ASP A 62 11.35 1.46 -6.37
C ASP A 62 11.19 2.24 -7.70
N LEU A 63 11.93 3.33 -7.89
CA LEU A 63 11.72 4.30 -8.98
C LEU A 63 12.22 3.87 -10.39
N PRO A 64 13.31 3.12 -10.56
CA PRO A 64 13.79 2.75 -11.90
C PRO A 64 12.99 1.61 -12.57
N ASP A 65 12.51 0.64 -11.80
CA ASP A 65 12.01 -0.64 -12.34
C ASP A 65 10.59 -0.54 -12.92
N LYS A 66 9.82 0.49 -12.56
CA LYS A 66 8.45 0.71 -13.09
C LYS A 66 8.40 1.68 -14.29
N PHE A 67 9.53 2.24 -14.72
CA PHE A 67 9.58 3.13 -15.89
C PHE A 67 9.97 2.43 -17.21
N GLU A 68 10.56 1.23 -17.17
CA GLU A 68 10.90 0.45 -18.38
C GLU A 68 9.68 -0.08 -19.14
N TYR A 69 8.53 -0.24 -18.47
CA TYR A 69 7.28 -0.70 -19.09
C TYR A 69 6.71 0.27 -20.15
N ALA A 70 7.13 1.54 -20.14
CA ALA A 70 6.68 2.56 -21.09
C ALA A 70 7.50 2.59 -22.40
N ARG A 71 8.66 1.91 -22.46
CA ARG A 71 9.55 1.93 -23.64
C ARG A 71 9.25 0.86 -24.67
N GLU A 72 8.61 -0.25 -24.30
CA GLU A 72 8.37 -1.38 -25.22
C GLU A 72 7.27 -1.14 -26.28
N PHE A 73 6.52 -0.03 -26.21
CA PHE A 73 5.42 0.26 -27.15
C PHE A 73 5.79 1.15 -28.35
N ALA A 74 7.07 1.51 -28.54
CA ALA A 74 7.47 2.58 -29.46
C ALA A 74 8.39 2.17 -30.62
N ASP A 75 8.32 0.93 -31.12
CA ASP A 75 9.05 0.51 -32.32
C ASP A 75 8.10 0.16 -33.48
N ASP A 76 7.77 1.14 -34.33
CA ASP A 76 7.65 0.91 -35.79
C ASP A 76 7.79 2.22 -36.63
N GLN A 77 9.00 2.41 -37.16
CA GLN A 77 9.47 3.15 -38.35
C GLN A 77 8.83 4.48 -38.85
N THR A 78 9.63 5.57 -38.93
CA THR A 78 10.25 6.18 -40.15
C THR A 78 10.69 7.66 -39.93
N PHE A 79 11.85 8.07 -40.48
CA PHE A 79 12.54 9.36 -40.25
C PHE A 79 12.58 10.33 -41.47
N PHE A 80 12.85 11.63 -41.18
CA PHE A 80 13.43 12.78 -41.95
C PHE A 80 12.48 13.94 -42.40
N PRO A 81 12.94 15.22 -42.53
CA PRO A 81 13.88 16.03 -41.71
C PRO A 81 13.32 17.42 -41.28
N LEU A 82 13.86 17.98 -40.19
CA LEU A 82 13.62 19.37 -39.74
C LEU A 82 14.19 20.43 -40.71
N ALA A 83 13.37 21.43 -41.06
CA ALA A 83 13.83 22.77 -41.39
C ALA A 83 12.71 23.79 -41.08
N ASP A 84 13.09 24.88 -40.41
CA ASP A 84 12.36 26.13 -40.15
C ASP A 84 11.40 26.16 -38.93
N LEU A 85 12.01 26.27 -37.74
CA LEU A 85 11.42 26.74 -36.47
C LEU A 85 11.16 28.28 -36.54
N PRO A 86 10.12 28.82 -35.89
CA PRO A 86 10.29 29.23 -34.48
C PRO A 86 9.05 29.08 -33.59
N ASP A 87 9.30 29.17 -32.28
CA ASP A 87 8.37 29.26 -31.15
C ASP A 87 7.85 27.92 -30.60
N LEU A 88 8.58 27.47 -29.58
CA LEU A 88 8.35 26.32 -28.71
C LEU A 88 7.06 26.50 -27.89
N ASP A 89 6.03 25.72 -28.20
CA ASP A 89 4.98 25.34 -27.24
C ASP A 89 4.79 23.82 -27.31
N GLY A 90 5.76 23.10 -26.74
CA GLY A 90 5.74 21.66 -26.54
C GLY A 90 5.07 21.30 -25.21
N THR A 91 4.39 20.15 -25.18
CA THR A 91 3.93 19.56 -23.91
C THR A 91 5.14 18.88 -23.25
N PHE A 92 5.51 19.34 -22.06
CA PHE A 92 6.63 18.82 -21.29
C PHE A 92 6.16 17.92 -20.15
N PHE A 93 6.87 16.83 -19.89
CA PHE A 93 6.74 16.06 -18.65
C PHE A 93 7.84 16.49 -17.68
N VAL A 94 7.45 16.81 -16.45
CA VAL A 94 8.35 17.22 -15.36
C VAL A 94 8.41 16.05 -14.37
N ALA A 95 9.58 15.43 -14.24
CA ALA A 95 9.86 14.44 -13.20
C ALA A 95 10.60 15.15 -12.06
N VAL A 96 9.96 15.21 -10.89
CA VAL A 96 10.54 15.83 -9.68
C VAL A 96 10.30 14.87 -8.52
N ASP A 97 11.39 14.45 -7.90
CA ASP A 97 11.37 13.74 -6.63
C ASP A 97 11.19 14.78 -5.51
N LEU A 98 10.08 14.69 -4.75
CA LEU A 98 9.74 15.66 -3.70
C LEU A 98 10.45 15.36 -2.36
N ALA A 99 11.32 14.34 -2.31
CA ALA A 99 12.02 13.93 -1.10
C ALA A 99 13.49 14.39 -1.01
N ASP A 100 14.05 14.99 -2.06
CA ASP A 100 15.47 15.40 -2.13
C ASP A 100 15.62 16.80 -2.78
N ASP A 101 16.05 17.80 -2.00
CA ASP A 101 16.10 19.22 -2.39
C ASP A 101 17.20 19.53 -3.44
N ALA A 102 18.08 18.58 -3.78
CA ALA A 102 19.37 18.86 -4.42
C ALA A 102 19.60 18.32 -5.84
N LEU A 103 18.61 17.70 -6.53
CA LEU A 103 18.84 17.04 -7.83
C LEU A 103 18.09 17.68 -9.04
N PRO A 104 18.64 17.52 -10.27
CA PRO A 104 18.25 18.29 -11.45
C PRO A 104 16.82 18.08 -11.93
N VAL A 105 16.21 19.14 -12.49
CA VAL A 105 14.93 19.06 -13.22
C VAL A 105 15.21 18.69 -14.67
N TYR A 106 14.60 17.60 -15.11
CA TYR A 106 14.75 17.10 -16.47
C TYR A 106 13.48 17.30 -17.29
N PHE A 107 13.68 17.62 -18.56
CA PHE A 107 12.61 17.70 -19.53
C PHE A 107 12.71 16.53 -20.51
N PHE A 108 11.54 16.01 -20.89
CA PHE A 108 11.41 15.00 -21.93
C PHE A 108 11.19 15.67 -23.28
N ASP A 109 12.20 15.63 -24.16
CA ASP A 109 12.08 15.94 -25.57
C ASP A 109 11.96 14.62 -26.37
N TYR A 110 10.89 14.51 -27.17
CA TYR A 110 10.50 13.29 -27.87
C TYR A 110 11.54 12.83 -28.91
N GLU A 111 12.50 13.69 -29.29
CA GLU A 111 13.54 13.34 -30.26
C GLU A 111 14.95 13.09 -29.67
N SER A 112 15.21 13.34 -28.39
CA SER A 112 16.60 13.20 -27.85
C SER A 112 16.76 12.61 -26.45
N GLY A 113 15.68 12.19 -25.79
CA GLY A 113 15.76 11.68 -24.41
C GLY A 113 16.01 12.80 -23.39
N PHE A 114 16.12 12.42 -22.11
CA PHE A 114 16.19 13.35 -20.97
C PHE A 114 17.30 14.40 -21.15
N GLN A 115 16.94 15.68 -21.20
CA GLN A 115 17.90 16.77 -21.06
C GLN A 115 17.78 17.39 -19.66
N GLU A 116 18.91 17.43 -18.96
CA GLU A 116 19.08 18.15 -17.71
C GLU A 116 18.93 19.65 -17.99
N HIS A 117 17.98 20.32 -17.34
CA HIS A 117 17.65 21.71 -17.66
C HIS A 117 17.99 22.68 -16.53
N ALA A 118 18.02 22.21 -15.28
CA ALA A 118 18.57 22.93 -14.14
C ALA A 118 19.01 21.91 -13.09
N SER A 119 20.06 22.19 -12.31
CA SER A 119 20.70 21.22 -11.40
C SER A 119 19.90 20.95 -10.12
N SER A 120 18.87 21.74 -9.85
CA SER A 120 17.88 21.48 -8.80
C SER A 120 16.51 22.07 -9.12
N LEU A 121 15.46 21.62 -8.43
CA LEU A 121 14.13 22.25 -8.50
C LEU A 121 14.18 23.73 -8.09
N GLU A 122 15.00 24.09 -7.12
CA GLU A 122 15.22 25.48 -6.71
C GLU A 122 15.95 26.32 -7.77
N GLU A 123 16.92 25.75 -8.48
CA GLU A 123 17.62 26.45 -9.58
C GLU A 123 16.72 26.62 -10.80
N PHE A 124 15.85 25.64 -11.07
CA PHE A 124 14.78 25.74 -12.07
C PHE A 124 13.77 26.85 -11.72
N LEU A 125 13.31 26.91 -10.47
CA LEU A 125 12.41 27.94 -9.96
C LEU A 125 13.08 29.32 -9.88
N ALA A 126 14.39 29.37 -9.60
CA ALA A 126 15.20 30.58 -9.60
C ALA A 126 15.57 31.06 -11.02
N GLY A 127 15.51 30.20 -12.04
CA GLY A 127 15.65 30.58 -13.46
C GLY A 127 14.39 31.20 -14.06
N LEU A 128 13.21 30.90 -13.48
CA LEU A 128 11.93 31.52 -13.78
C LEU A 128 11.74 32.90 -13.11
N LEU A 129 12.60 33.23 -12.13
CA LEU A 129 12.59 34.49 -11.40
C LEU A 129 13.94 35.24 -11.56
N PRO A 130 14.01 36.57 -11.40
CA PRO A 130 15.27 37.29 -11.62
C PRO A 130 16.37 36.90 -10.61
N PRO A 131 17.67 36.93 -11.00
CA PRO A 131 18.77 36.54 -10.12
C PRO A 131 18.79 37.33 -8.81
N GLY A 132 18.69 36.62 -7.68
CA GLY A 132 18.62 37.19 -6.32
C GLY A 132 17.23 37.17 -5.67
N ALA A 133 16.19 36.71 -6.38
CA ALA A 133 14.91 36.41 -5.77
C ALA A 133 14.97 35.06 -5.03
N ARG A 134 14.85 35.08 -3.71
CA ARG A 134 14.66 33.86 -2.89
C ARG A 134 13.23 33.36 -3.06
N THR A 135 13.03 32.05 -3.04
CA THR A 135 11.67 31.52 -3.00
C THR A 135 11.03 31.89 -1.65
N PRO A 136 9.74 32.24 -1.62
CA PRO A 136 9.03 32.49 -0.38
C PRO A 136 9.04 31.32 0.63
N ALA A 137 9.24 30.07 0.19
CA ALA A 137 9.37 28.86 1.03
C ALA A 137 10.59 28.87 1.93
N GLU A 138 11.77 29.00 1.33
CA GLU A 138 13.05 28.81 2.03
C GLU A 138 13.27 29.90 3.09
N GLU A 139 12.73 31.10 2.86
CA GLU A 139 12.69 32.14 3.89
C GLU A 139 11.73 31.79 5.02
N LEU A 140 10.56 31.22 4.72
CA LEU A 140 9.53 30.91 5.71
C LEU A 140 9.92 29.75 6.64
N ASP A 141 10.58 28.71 6.13
CA ASP A 141 10.97 27.54 6.92
C ASP A 141 12.09 27.84 7.93
N LYS A 142 13.14 28.55 7.50
CA LYS A 142 14.21 29.01 8.39
C LYS A 142 13.68 29.98 9.44
N LEU A 143 12.70 30.80 9.09
CA LEU A 143 12.02 31.68 10.06
C LEU A 143 11.15 30.88 11.02
N LEU A 144 10.46 29.83 10.56
CA LEU A 144 9.63 28.96 11.37
C LEU A 144 10.48 28.19 12.40
N GLU A 145 11.59 27.58 11.99
CA GLU A 145 12.49 26.89 12.92
C GLU A 145 13.08 27.83 13.97
N LYS A 146 13.56 29.00 13.53
CA LYS A 146 14.07 30.04 14.43
C LYS A 146 13.00 30.50 15.41
N ALA A 147 11.77 30.69 14.95
CA ALA A 147 10.65 31.05 15.79
C ALA A 147 10.27 29.92 16.76
N ARG A 148 10.29 28.64 16.34
CA ARG A 148 10.05 27.48 17.22
C ARG A 148 11.10 27.40 18.33
N ALA A 149 12.36 27.62 18.00
CA ALA A 149 13.45 27.63 18.98
C ALA A 149 13.31 28.79 19.98
N LEU A 150 12.93 29.98 19.51
CA LEU A 150 12.65 31.14 20.37
C LEU A 150 11.41 30.92 21.26
N TYR A 151 10.35 30.32 20.71
CA TYR A 151 9.13 29.98 21.42
C TYR A 151 9.40 28.95 22.52
N LYS A 152 10.16 27.87 22.24
CA LYS A 152 10.59 26.87 23.24
C LYS A 152 11.37 27.50 24.39
N LYS A 153 12.13 28.57 24.13
CA LYS A 153 12.86 29.36 25.14
C LYS A 153 11.99 30.40 25.86
N LYS A 154 10.66 30.38 25.65
CA LYS A 154 9.68 31.35 26.16
C LYS A 154 9.95 32.80 25.73
N GLN A 155 10.70 33.00 24.63
CA GLN A 155 11.00 34.33 24.06
C GLN A 155 9.94 34.72 23.03
N TYR A 156 8.69 34.77 23.46
CA TYR A 156 7.52 34.88 22.58
C TYR A 156 7.52 36.13 21.69
N GLU A 157 7.94 37.30 22.20
CA GLU A 157 8.01 38.54 21.40
C GLU A 157 9.03 38.42 20.27
N LYS A 158 10.17 37.76 20.51
CA LYS A 158 11.19 37.56 19.49
C LYS A 158 10.75 36.54 18.45
N ALA A 159 10.06 35.47 18.87
CA ALA A 159 9.48 34.47 17.98
C ALA A 159 8.40 35.10 17.08
N LYS A 160 7.48 35.87 17.68
CA LYS A 160 6.44 36.64 17.01
C LYS A 160 7.02 37.59 15.95
N ASN A 161 7.96 38.46 16.34
CA ASN A 161 8.55 39.43 15.40
C ASN A 161 9.32 38.74 14.25
N THR A 162 9.89 37.57 14.52
CA THR A 162 10.56 36.75 13.48
C THR A 162 9.53 36.22 12.47
N LEU A 163 8.37 35.76 12.93
CA LEU A 163 7.28 35.25 12.09
C LEU A 163 6.53 36.38 11.35
N GLU A 164 6.21 37.49 12.02
CA GLU A 164 5.53 38.64 11.39
C GLU A 164 6.38 39.28 10.29
N SER A 165 7.68 39.42 10.52
CA SER A 165 8.62 39.93 9.51
C SER A 165 8.76 39.00 8.31
N GLY A 166 8.57 37.69 8.52
CA GLY A 166 8.64 36.68 7.46
C GLY A 166 7.36 36.52 6.66
N LEU A 167 6.20 36.60 7.32
CA LEU A 167 4.91 36.48 6.63
C LEU A 167 4.59 37.74 5.82
N ALA A 168 5.06 38.92 6.25
CA ALA A 168 4.85 40.17 5.54
C ALA A 168 5.61 40.27 4.21
N SER A 169 6.69 39.50 4.01
CA SER A 169 7.50 39.52 2.78
C SER A 169 6.95 38.64 1.65
N ILE A 170 5.92 37.83 1.90
CA ILE A 170 5.48 36.75 0.98
C ILE A 170 4.22 37.12 0.17
N GLY A 171 3.44 38.12 0.57
CA GLY A 171 2.20 38.52 -0.11
C GLY A 171 1.06 37.47 -0.04
N PRO A 172 -0.18 37.82 -0.45
CA PRO A 172 -1.31 36.88 -0.44
C PRO A 172 -1.17 35.87 -1.58
N VAL A 173 -0.85 34.62 -1.25
CA VAL A 173 -0.73 33.52 -2.21
C VAL A 173 -2.13 32.98 -2.52
N LYS A 174 -2.50 32.88 -3.81
CA LYS A 174 -3.75 32.21 -4.22
C LYS A 174 -3.58 30.69 -4.13
N ASN A 175 -4.64 30.01 -3.69
CA ASN A 175 -4.68 28.58 -3.36
C ASN A 175 -4.32 27.59 -4.47
N ASP A 176 -4.16 28.04 -5.71
CA ASP A 176 -4.14 27.14 -6.87
C ASP A 176 -2.72 26.77 -7.32
N THR A 177 -1.66 27.29 -6.67
CA THR A 177 -0.27 27.14 -7.15
C THR A 177 0.66 26.33 -6.23
N PHE A 178 0.20 25.75 -5.11
CA PHE A 178 1.07 25.55 -3.94
C PHE A 178 0.89 24.19 -3.22
N ASP A 179 0.99 23.05 -3.91
CA ASP A 179 0.97 21.74 -3.23
C ASP A 179 2.19 21.50 -2.31
N GLN A 180 3.35 22.15 -2.55
CA GLN A 180 4.54 22.08 -1.66
C GLN A 180 4.42 22.89 -0.36
N TYR A 181 3.38 23.72 -0.22
CA TYR A 181 3.22 24.65 0.89
C TYR A 181 1.94 24.39 1.68
N ARG A 182 1.28 23.26 1.43
CA ARG A 182 -0.01 22.90 2.01
C ARG A 182 -0.01 22.73 3.53
N GLY A 183 1.11 23.00 4.21
CA GLY A 183 1.23 23.04 5.66
C GLY A 183 2.17 24.12 6.25
N MET A 184 2.97 24.86 5.46
CA MET A 184 3.97 25.79 5.99
C MET A 184 3.39 27.15 6.41
N PRO A 185 2.57 27.85 5.61
CA PRO A 185 1.83 29.04 6.05
C PRO A 185 0.87 28.69 7.20
N ALA A 186 0.24 27.51 7.15
CA ALA A 186 -0.56 26.96 8.25
C ALA A 186 0.26 26.83 9.55
N ALA A 187 1.42 26.17 9.50
CA ALA A 187 2.28 25.97 10.65
C ALA A 187 2.87 27.28 11.20
N ALA A 188 3.19 28.24 10.32
CA ALA A 188 3.64 29.58 10.70
C ALA A 188 2.53 30.37 11.38
N ARG A 189 1.30 30.34 10.85
CA ARG A 189 0.13 30.96 11.48
C ARG A 189 -0.22 30.30 12.81
N ASN A 190 -0.14 28.97 12.90
CA ASN A 190 -0.34 28.23 14.16
C ASN A 190 0.68 28.63 15.22
N LEU A 191 1.97 28.73 14.86
CA LEU A 191 3.03 29.13 15.78
C LEU A 191 2.94 30.62 16.14
N LEU A 192 2.55 31.48 15.19
CA LEU A 192 2.35 32.90 15.45
C LEU A 192 1.16 33.12 16.39
N ALA A 193 0.08 32.36 16.23
CA ALA A 193 -1.05 32.34 17.17
C ALA A 193 -0.60 31.90 18.58
N LEU A 194 0.24 30.87 18.69
CA LEU A 194 0.89 30.48 19.95
C LEU A 194 1.74 31.61 20.55
N CYS A 195 2.50 32.33 19.73
CA CYS A 195 3.33 33.45 20.19
C CYS A 195 2.49 34.62 20.72
N TYR A 196 1.46 35.06 19.99
CA TYR A 196 0.55 36.11 20.44
C TYR A 196 -0.16 35.74 21.74
N LYS A 197 -0.60 34.49 21.87
CA LYS A 197 -1.20 33.98 23.10
C LYS A 197 -0.21 33.92 24.27
N GLY A 198 1.04 33.48 24.02
CA GLY A 198 2.13 33.50 25.01
C GLY A 198 2.48 34.91 25.53
N LEU A 199 2.12 35.94 24.76
CA LEU A 199 2.23 37.36 25.11
C LEU A 199 0.95 37.93 25.75
N GLY A 200 -0.09 37.12 25.92
CA GLY A 200 -1.40 37.55 26.44
C GLY A 200 -2.27 38.31 25.44
N ASN A 201 -1.92 38.30 24.15
CA ASN A 201 -2.67 38.99 23.08
C ASN A 201 -3.58 37.99 22.35
N THR A 202 -4.65 37.59 23.03
CA THR A 202 -5.55 36.54 22.53
C THR A 202 -6.33 36.98 21.29
N ASP A 203 -6.68 38.26 21.18
CA ASP A 203 -7.44 38.82 20.05
C ASP A 203 -6.65 38.62 18.73
N ARG A 204 -5.35 38.87 18.76
CA ARG A 204 -4.49 38.75 17.57
C ARG A 204 -4.23 37.31 17.13
N ALA A 205 -4.23 36.37 18.07
CA ALA A 205 -4.20 34.95 17.77
C ALA A 205 -5.50 34.47 17.09
N MET A 206 -6.64 35.07 17.45
CA MET A 206 -7.93 34.77 16.84
C MET A 206 -8.06 35.36 15.43
N GLU A 207 -7.49 36.55 15.17
CA GLU A 207 -7.45 37.09 13.79
C GLU A 207 -6.73 36.16 12.79
N LEU A 208 -5.70 35.43 13.22
CA LEU A 208 -5.00 34.45 12.38
C LEU A 208 -5.84 33.21 12.09
N PHE A 209 -6.69 32.81 13.03
CA PHE A 209 -7.68 31.77 12.81
C PHE A 209 -8.72 32.22 11.77
N GLU A 210 -9.20 33.46 11.89
CA GLU A 210 -10.12 34.08 10.94
C GLU A 210 -9.56 34.08 9.52
N LEU A 211 -8.31 34.50 9.36
CA LEU A 211 -7.62 34.52 8.08
C LEU A 211 -7.44 33.11 7.49
N ALA A 212 -7.07 32.12 8.32
CA ALA A 212 -6.96 30.73 7.88
C ALA A 212 -8.30 30.17 7.37
N VAL A 213 -9.39 30.55 8.02
CA VAL A 213 -10.75 30.19 7.61
C VAL A 213 -11.15 30.86 6.29
N GLU A 214 -10.86 32.16 6.12
CA GLU A 214 -11.17 32.91 4.90
C GLU A 214 -10.38 32.39 3.69
N GLU A 215 -9.16 31.91 3.91
CA GLU A 215 -8.33 31.27 2.89
C GLU A 215 -8.69 29.79 2.64
N GLY A 216 -9.65 29.22 3.37
CA GLY A 216 -10.07 27.81 3.21
C GLY A 216 -9.08 26.78 3.78
N ASP A 217 -8.12 27.20 4.60
CA ASP A 217 -7.13 26.35 5.27
C ASP A 217 -7.73 25.73 6.55
N LYS A 218 -8.48 24.65 6.32
CA LYS A 218 -9.23 23.92 7.36
C LYS A 218 -8.32 23.34 8.44
N SER A 219 -7.13 22.89 8.06
CA SER A 219 -6.17 22.26 8.98
C SER A 219 -5.54 23.28 9.93
N ALA A 220 -5.16 24.48 9.45
CA ALA A 220 -4.69 25.56 10.31
C ALA A 220 -5.77 26.00 11.31
N ALA A 221 -7.00 26.18 10.83
CA ALA A 221 -8.13 26.54 11.67
C ALA A 221 -8.37 25.50 12.79
N LEU A 222 -8.40 24.21 12.45
CA LEU A 222 -8.60 23.12 13.43
C LEU A 222 -7.47 23.02 14.45
N ASN A 223 -6.22 23.18 14.01
CA ASN A 223 -5.05 23.14 14.88
C ASN A 223 -5.00 24.33 15.85
N ILE A 224 -5.36 25.53 15.39
CA ILE A 224 -5.49 26.70 16.26
C ILE A 224 -6.58 26.45 17.31
N MET A 225 -7.73 25.87 16.93
CA MET A 225 -8.78 25.51 17.91
C MET A 225 -8.31 24.46 18.94
N SER A 226 -7.57 23.42 18.52
CA SER A 226 -7.01 22.40 19.42
C SER A 226 -6.07 22.99 20.48
N ILE A 227 -5.32 24.03 20.13
CA ILE A 227 -4.43 24.73 21.07
C ILE A 227 -5.20 25.44 22.19
N TYR A 228 -6.40 25.95 21.93
CA TYR A 228 -7.25 26.55 22.96
C TYR A 228 -7.91 25.48 23.84
N ILE A 229 -8.23 24.32 23.26
CA ILE A 229 -8.74 23.12 23.94
C ILE A 229 -7.73 22.59 24.97
N ASP A 230 -6.50 22.31 24.55
CA ASP A 230 -5.48 21.68 25.41
C ASP A 230 -5.03 22.56 26.58
N GLN A 231 -5.31 23.87 26.52
CA GLN A 231 -4.89 24.86 27.52
C GLN A 231 -6.03 25.38 28.40
N GLY A 232 -7.25 24.85 28.25
CA GLY A 232 -8.39 25.20 29.10
C GLY A 232 -8.98 26.59 28.85
N ALA A 233 -8.63 27.26 27.75
CA ALA A 233 -9.02 28.63 27.42
C ALA A 233 -10.40 28.68 26.73
N TRP A 234 -11.37 27.97 27.29
CA TRP A 234 -12.65 27.66 26.68
C TRP A 234 -13.56 28.87 26.46
N GLN A 235 -13.55 29.83 27.39
CA GLN A 235 -14.42 31.02 27.33
C GLN A 235 -14.08 31.87 26.09
N THR A 236 -12.79 32.10 25.85
CA THR A 236 -12.34 32.91 24.71
C THR A 236 -12.61 32.23 23.37
N LEU A 237 -12.44 30.91 23.29
CA LEU A 237 -12.78 30.13 22.10
C LEU A 237 -14.28 30.25 21.78
N VAL A 238 -15.12 30.14 22.82
CA VAL A 238 -16.58 30.15 22.70
C VAL A 238 -17.13 31.53 22.32
N ASP A 239 -16.71 32.59 23.02
CA ASP A 239 -17.19 33.96 22.77
C ASP A 239 -16.91 34.39 21.33
N TYR A 240 -15.72 34.06 20.85
CA TYR A 240 -15.30 34.35 19.49
C TYR A 240 -16.04 33.49 18.45
N ALA A 241 -16.21 32.18 18.72
CA ALA A 241 -16.92 31.28 17.81
C ALA A 241 -18.39 31.69 17.62
N GLU A 242 -19.06 32.17 18.67
CA GLU A 242 -20.42 32.73 18.58
C GLU A 242 -20.47 34.02 17.76
N GLU A 243 -19.50 34.93 17.95
CA GLU A 243 -19.43 36.19 17.20
C GLU A 243 -19.33 35.95 15.68
N LYS A 244 -18.53 34.96 15.27
CA LYS A 244 -18.27 34.64 13.86
C LYS A 244 -19.19 33.56 13.28
N ALA A 245 -20.06 32.96 14.08
CA ALA A 245 -21.00 31.91 13.65
C ALA A 245 -21.85 32.34 12.44
N LYS A 246 -22.25 33.62 12.39
CA LYS A 246 -23.09 34.19 11.32
C LYS A 246 -22.38 34.37 9.98
N SER A 247 -21.05 34.58 9.96
CA SER A 247 -20.27 34.68 8.73
C SER A 247 -19.72 33.32 8.27
N MET A 248 -19.48 32.38 9.19
CA MET A 248 -18.92 31.05 8.92
C MET A 248 -19.91 30.05 8.30
N LEU A 249 -21.22 30.20 8.56
CA LEU A 249 -22.26 29.24 8.12
C LEU A 249 -22.52 29.21 6.60
N MET A 250 -22.03 30.19 5.82
CA MET A 250 -22.28 30.29 4.37
C MET A 250 -21.15 29.74 3.48
N LEU A 251 -20.00 29.35 4.03
CA LEU A 251 -18.78 29.11 3.23
C LEU A 251 -18.17 27.70 3.38
N TRP A 252 -18.73 26.83 4.23
CA TRP A 252 -18.06 25.59 4.64
C TRP A 252 -18.74 24.33 4.09
N ASP A 253 -17.92 23.34 3.73
CA ASP A 253 -18.37 21.99 3.46
C ASP A 253 -18.70 21.23 4.76
N ASP A 254 -19.27 20.03 4.59
CA ASP A 254 -19.75 19.21 5.71
C ASP A 254 -18.64 18.85 6.73
N TYR A 255 -17.37 18.77 6.29
CA TYR A 255 -16.22 18.47 7.15
C TYR A 255 -15.92 19.62 8.13
N SER A 256 -15.77 20.85 7.63
CA SER A 256 -15.48 21.99 8.50
C SER A 256 -16.64 22.32 9.42
N ALA A 257 -17.88 22.22 8.92
CA ALA A 257 -19.07 22.46 9.72
C ALA A 257 -19.15 21.50 10.93
N TYR A 258 -18.84 20.22 10.71
CA TYR A 258 -18.81 19.20 11.76
C TYR A 258 -17.87 19.57 12.91
N TYR A 259 -16.60 19.82 12.62
CA TYR A 259 -15.62 20.09 13.69
C TYR A 259 -15.86 21.40 14.43
N SER A 260 -16.38 22.43 13.75
CA SER A 260 -16.79 23.67 14.42
C SER A 260 -17.91 23.43 15.42
N PHE A 261 -18.92 22.65 15.06
CA PHE A 261 -19.97 22.26 16.01
C PHE A 261 -19.42 21.40 17.15
N LEU A 262 -18.53 20.44 16.83
CA LEU A 262 -17.93 19.54 17.82
C LEU A 262 -17.16 20.34 18.89
N TYR A 263 -16.27 21.23 18.48
CA TYR A 263 -15.45 21.99 19.42
C TYR A 263 -16.20 23.07 20.19
N ARG A 264 -17.21 23.73 19.58
CA ARG A 264 -18.12 24.62 20.32
C ARG A 264 -18.91 23.86 21.37
N GLY A 265 -19.43 22.69 20.99
CA GLY A 265 -20.14 21.79 21.91
C GLY A 265 -19.28 21.45 23.12
N ILE A 266 -18.05 20.97 22.89
CA ILE A 266 -17.08 20.63 23.94
C ILE A 266 -16.73 21.85 24.79
N GLY A 267 -16.49 23.01 24.18
CA GLY A 267 -16.20 24.25 24.91
C GLY A 267 -17.32 24.64 25.86
N TYR A 268 -18.57 24.56 25.42
CA TYR A 268 -19.72 24.86 26.27
C TYR A 268 -19.97 23.82 27.36
N ILE A 269 -19.58 22.56 27.17
CA ILE A 269 -19.56 21.55 28.23
C ILE A 269 -18.61 22.00 29.35
N GLN A 270 -17.38 22.40 28.99
CA GLN A 270 -16.37 22.83 29.95
C GLN A 270 -16.76 24.14 30.67
N LEU A 271 -17.48 25.03 30.00
CA LEU A 271 -18.06 26.25 30.57
C LEU A 271 -19.36 26.02 31.36
N ARG A 272 -19.78 24.77 31.56
CA ARG A 272 -21.01 24.40 32.29
C ARG A 272 -22.31 24.96 31.68
N ASN A 273 -22.32 25.22 30.38
CA ASN A 273 -23.47 25.75 29.66
C ASN A 273 -24.16 24.64 28.86
N ALA A 274 -24.97 23.85 29.56
CA ALA A 274 -25.64 22.68 29.00
C ALA A 274 -26.51 22.99 27.78
N ASN A 275 -27.17 24.15 27.76
CA ASN A 275 -28.08 24.53 26.68
C ASN A 275 -27.34 24.75 25.36
N HIS A 276 -26.21 25.45 25.39
CA HIS A 276 -25.43 25.70 24.17
C HIS A 276 -24.67 24.44 23.73
N ALA A 277 -24.13 23.67 24.68
CA ALA A 277 -23.53 22.38 24.37
C ALA A 277 -24.53 21.45 23.64
N THR A 278 -25.74 21.31 24.19
CA THR A 278 -26.82 20.49 23.60
C THR A 278 -27.21 20.99 22.21
N LYS A 279 -27.28 22.31 22.00
CA LYS A 279 -27.60 22.92 20.70
C LYS A 279 -26.61 22.51 19.61
N TYR A 280 -25.30 22.57 19.87
CA TYR A 280 -24.27 22.30 18.87
C TYR A 280 -24.13 20.81 18.54
N PHE A 281 -24.14 19.98 19.58
CA PHE A 281 -24.22 18.53 19.41
C PHE A 281 -25.53 18.11 18.71
N GLY A 282 -26.60 18.89 18.87
CA GLY A 282 -27.89 18.67 18.22
C GLY A 282 -27.82 18.94 16.72
N PHE A 283 -27.04 19.93 16.30
CA PHE A 283 -26.74 20.16 14.89
C PHE A 283 -25.88 19.04 14.29
N ILE A 284 -24.94 18.49 15.05
CA ILE A 284 -24.15 17.32 14.61
C ILE A 284 -25.08 16.13 14.37
N ALA A 285 -25.92 15.79 15.35
CA ALA A 285 -26.88 14.70 15.23
C ALA A 285 -27.86 14.92 14.06
N ALA A 286 -28.50 16.09 13.97
CA ALA A 286 -29.49 16.37 12.93
C ALA A 286 -28.91 16.35 11.50
N ARG A 287 -27.61 16.66 11.34
CA ARG A 287 -26.99 16.81 10.02
C ARG A 287 -26.23 15.57 9.55
N PHE A 288 -25.61 14.82 10.48
CA PHE A 288 -24.67 13.75 10.14
C PHE A 288 -25.12 12.35 10.54
N LEU A 289 -26.16 12.20 11.38
CA LEU A 289 -26.60 10.90 11.89
C LEU A 289 -27.01 9.90 10.80
N GLU A 290 -27.79 10.33 9.80
CA GLU A 290 -28.26 9.46 8.72
C GLU A 290 -27.26 9.36 7.55
N LYS A 291 -26.47 10.41 7.33
CA LYS A 291 -25.66 10.56 6.11
C LYS A 291 -24.19 10.15 6.28
N LYS A 292 -23.66 10.26 7.50
CA LYS A 292 -22.24 10.09 7.85
C LYS A 292 -22.09 9.51 9.26
N PRO A 293 -22.51 8.25 9.50
CA PRO A 293 -22.54 7.64 10.84
C PRO A 293 -21.17 7.61 11.52
N GLU A 294 -20.08 7.51 10.76
CA GLU A 294 -18.71 7.58 11.25
C GLU A 294 -18.39 8.87 12.00
N ARG A 295 -19.03 9.99 11.64
CA ARG A 295 -18.87 11.29 12.32
C ARG A 295 -19.61 11.35 13.65
N ILE A 296 -20.69 10.58 13.79
CA ILE A 296 -21.35 10.42 15.09
C ILE A 296 -20.49 9.58 16.01
N THR A 297 -19.91 8.48 15.50
CA THR A 297 -18.95 7.65 16.25
C THR A 297 -17.79 8.50 16.77
N GLU A 298 -17.17 9.30 15.91
CA GLU A 298 -16.08 10.22 16.30
C GLU A 298 -16.50 11.23 17.40
N ALA A 299 -17.73 11.77 17.31
CA ALA A 299 -18.23 12.71 18.31
C ALA A 299 -18.49 12.02 19.67
N VAL A 300 -18.94 10.76 19.63
CA VAL A 300 -19.15 9.90 20.81
C VAL A 300 -17.82 9.56 21.48
N GLU A 301 -16.86 9.05 20.70
CA GLU A 301 -15.50 8.73 21.19
C GLU A 301 -14.87 9.96 21.85
N ARG A 302 -14.99 11.14 21.25
CA ARG A 302 -14.43 12.36 21.81
C ARG A 302 -15.09 12.78 23.13
N LEU A 303 -16.39 12.56 23.29
CA LEU A 303 -17.10 12.79 24.55
C LEU A 303 -16.70 11.75 25.62
N GLU A 304 -16.47 10.50 25.24
CA GLU A 304 -15.99 9.44 26.13
C GLU A 304 -14.55 9.68 26.59
N GLU A 305 -13.66 10.13 25.69
CA GLU A 305 -12.31 10.56 26.04
C GLU A 305 -12.30 11.71 27.06
N LEU A 306 -13.20 12.68 26.90
CA LEU A 306 -13.37 13.78 27.85
C LEU A 306 -13.77 13.28 29.24
N LEU A 307 -14.63 12.25 29.31
CA LEU A 307 -14.99 11.59 30.57
C LEU A 307 -13.79 10.84 31.16
N ALA A 308 -13.09 10.03 30.37
CA ALA A 308 -11.96 9.21 30.81
C ALA A 308 -10.76 10.06 31.31
N LYS A 309 -10.49 11.20 30.68
CA LYS A 309 -9.45 12.15 31.15
C LYS A 309 -9.79 12.82 32.48
N SER A 310 -11.07 12.89 32.85
CA SER A 310 -11.50 13.44 34.14
C SER A 310 -11.35 12.43 35.28
N GLU A 311 -11.64 11.14 35.02
CA GLU A 311 -11.58 10.06 36.02
C GLU A 311 -10.14 9.78 36.48
N LYS A 312 -9.14 9.99 35.62
CA LYS A 312 -7.70 9.90 35.99
C LYS A 312 -7.19 11.05 36.87
N ASN A 313 -7.95 12.14 37.02
CA ASN A 313 -7.54 13.33 37.77
C ASN A 313 -8.29 13.50 39.11
N GLU A 314 -9.11 12.54 39.53
CA GLU A 314 -9.66 12.56 40.88
C GLU A 314 -8.60 12.09 41.90
N PRO A 315 -8.24 12.91 42.91
CA PRO A 315 -7.35 12.47 43.96
C PRO A 315 -8.07 11.40 44.81
N THR A 316 -7.52 10.18 44.79
CA THR A 316 -7.87 9.10 45.72
C THR A 316 -7.52 9.52 47.14
N GLY A 317 -8.41 10.28 47.79
CA GLY A 317 -8.19 10.74 49.15
C GLY A 317 -9.18 11.79 49.61
N LYS A 318 -10.40 11.38 49.97
CA LYS A 318 -11.19 12.08 51.00
C LYS A 318 -11.92 11.09 51.91
N THR A 319 -11.64 11.28 53.19
CA THR A 319 -12.22 10.70 54.41
C THR A 319 -13.74 10.84 54.51
N GLU A 320 -14.37 9.92 55.26
CA GLU A 320 -15.80 9.73 55.59
C GLU A 320 -16.56 10.93 56.24
N LYS A 321 -16.23 12.18 55.94
CA LYS A 321 -17.03 13.34 56.36
C LYS A 321 -17.11 14.38 55.25
N GLN A 322 -17.85 14.04 54.20
CA GLN A 322 -18.47 15.00 53.28
C GLN A 322 -19.65 14.37 52.52
N GLU A 323 -20.46 13.55 53.21
CA GLU A 323 -21.83 13.27 52.80
C GLU A 323 -22.73 14.44 53.21
N ALA A 324 -22.88 15.43 52.32
CA ALA A 324 -24.01 16.36 52.23
C ALA A 324 -23.70 17.47 51.22
N ALA A 325 -23.56 17.12 49.95
CA ALA A 325 -23.85 18.05 48.86
C ALA A 325 -24.55 17.24 47.77
N ILE A 326 -25.74 17.69 47.40
CA ILE A 326 -26.50 17.21 46.24
C ILE A 326 -25.52 17.18 45.05
N PRO A 327 -25.47 16.11 44.21
CA PRO A 327 -24.59 16.11 43.06
C PRO A 327 -24.91 17.35 42.22
N ASP A 328 -23.91 18.19 41.95
CA ASP A 328 -24.08 19.39 41.13
C ASP A 328 -24.44 18.95 39.70
N ASP A 329 -25.74 18.98 39.39
CA ASP A 329 -26.36 18.59 38.10
C ASP A 329 -25.89 19.46 36.91
N SER A 330 -24.99 20.43 37.18
CA SER A 330 -24.42 21.38 36.23
C SER A 330 -22.93 21.14 35.92
N GLY A 331 -22.33 20.08 36.47
CA GLY A 331 -20.92 19.74 36.22
C GLY A 331 -20.64 19.37 34.74
N PRO A 332 -19.48 19.74 34.17
CA PRO A 332 -19.12 19.44 32.76
C PRO A 332 -19.30 17.95 32.41
N MET A 333 -18.93 17.06 33.34
CA MET A 333 -19.04 15.62 33.13
C MET A 333 -20.49 15.13 33.10
N GLN A 334 -21.38 15.73 33.89
CA GLN A 334 -22.80 15.38 33.84
C GLN A 334 -23.45 15.90 32.56
N ILE A 335 -23.05 17.08 32.08
CA ILE A 335 -23.50 17.61 30.78
C ILE A 335 -23.00 16.70 29.64
N ALA A 336 -21.74 16.26 29.66
CA ALA A 336 -21.20 15.33 28.68
C ALA A 336 -21.92 13.97 28.70
N ARG A 337 -22.16 13.38 29.89
CA ARG A 337 -22.94 12.13 30.04
C ARG A 337 -24.37 12.29 29.50
N ARG A 338 -25.04 13.40 29.79
CA ARG A 338 -26.38 13.70 29.26
C ARG A 338 -26.38 13.83 27.74
N ILE A 339 -25.37 14.48 27.15
CA ILE A 339 -25.23 14.61 25.70
C ILE A 339 -24.99 13.23 25.07
N LEU A 340 -24.07 12.44 25.60
CA LEU A 340 -23.83 11.05 25.18
C LEU A 340 -25.10 10.19 25.19
N THR A 341 -25.99 10.41 26.17
CA THR A 341 -27.24 9.63 26.31
C THR A 341 -28.19 9.78 25.11
N TRP A 342 -28.11 10.88 24.35
CA TRP A 342 -28.92 11.07 23.13
C TRP A 342 -28.10 11.24 21.84
N LEU A 343 -26.78 11.49 21.93
CA LEU A 343 -25.87 11.52 20.78
C LEU A 343 -25.46 10.12 20.33
N LYS A 344 -25.32 9.18 21.28
CA LYS A 344 -25.55 7.77 20.99
C LYS A 344 -27.05 7.71 20.67
N PRO A 345 -27.47 7.53 19.41
CA PRO A 345 -28.89 7.49 19.12
C PRO A 345 -29.51 6.41 20.03
N PRO A 346 -30.72 6.63 20.57
CA PRO A 346 -31.47 5.59 21.28
C PRO A 346 -31.81 4.36 20.40
N GLU A 347 -31.30 4.30 19.17
CA GLU A 347 -31.29 3.12 18.29
C GLU A 347 -30.03 2.23 18.48
N LEU A 348 -29.07 2.59 19.34
CA LEU A 348 -27.87 1.79 19.61
C LEU A 348 -27.67 1.39 21.07
N ALA A 349 -28.42 1.96 22.01
CA ALA A 349 -28.58 1.31 23.31
C ALA A 349 -29.75 0.35 23.18
N LEU A 350 -29.48 -0.96 23.15
CA LEU A 350 -30.53 -1.98 23.20
C LEU A 350 -31.47 -1.62 24.34
N SER A 351 -32.75 -1.40 24.04
CA SER A 351 -33.79 -1.30 25.06
C SER A 351 -33.75 -2.55 25.94
N LYS A 352 -34.27 -2.48 27.16
CA LYS A 352 -34.33 -3.68 28.03
C LYS A 352 -35.02 -4.86 27.35
N THR A 353 -35.98 -4.58 26.46
CA THR A 353 -36.64 -5.62 25.66
C THR A 353 -35.68 -6.21 24.64
N GLU A 354 -34.95 -5.39 23.87
CA GLU A 354 -33.97 -5.87 22.89
C GLU A 354 -32.79 -6.60 23.55
N GLN A 355 -32.38 -6.19 24.75
CA GLN A 355 -31.37 -6.91 25.54
C GLN A 355 -31.87 -8.31 25.93
N ILE A 356 -33.11 -8.41 26.40
CA ILE A 356 -33.73 -9.70 26.74
C ILE A 356 -33.86 -10.57 25.48
N GLU A 357 -34.28 -9.98 24.35
CA GLU A 357 -34.40 -10.70 23.08
C GLU A 357 -33.05 -11.18 22.55
N LEU A 358 -31.99 -10.38 22.69
CA LEU A 358 -30.65 -10.73 22.25
C LEU A 358 -30.05 -11.82 23.14
N GLN A 359 -30.24 -11.74 24.46
CA GLN A 359 -29.82 -12.79 25.39
C GLN A 359 -30.62 -14.10 25.16
N SER A 360 -31.91 -13.98 24.90
CA SER A 360 -32.78 -15.13 24.58
C SER A 360 -32.40 -15.74 23.25
N TRP A 361 -31.99 -14.94 22.26
CA TRP A 361 -31.46 -15.43 21.00
C TRP A 361 -30.16 -16.19 21.21
N TRP A 362 -29.19 -15.60 21.92
CA TRP A 362 -27.92 -16.25 22.23
C TRP A 362 -28.17 -17.62 22.86
N SER A 363 -29.00 -17.65 23.91
CA SER A 363 -29.35 -18.89 24.63
C SER A 363 -30.15 -19.91 23.81
N SER A 364 -30.65 -19.54 22.62
CA SER A 364 -31.37 -20.44 21.71
C SER A 364 -30.51 -21.01 20.59
N LEU A 365 -29.29 -20.52 20.44
CA LEU A 365 -28.31 -21.07 19.50
C LEU A 365 -27.80 -22.42 20.01
N ASP A 366 -27.47 -23.29 19.07
CA ASP A 366 -26.79 -24.55 19.37
C ASP A 366 -25.39 -24.27 19.92
N GLU A 367 -24.86 -25.22 20.70
CA GLU A 367 -23.60 -25.07 21.45
C GLU A 367 -22.43 -24.81 20.49
N GLU A 368 -22.39 -25.53 19.37
CA GLU A 368 -21.37 -25.39 18.32
C GLU A 368 -21.39 -23.98 17.69
N VAL A 369 -22.57 -23.38 17.54
CA VAL A 369 -22.73 -22.02 17.01
C VAL A 369 -22.30 -20.98 18.05
N GLN A 370 -22.63 -21.20 19.33
CA GLN A 370 -22.19 -20.31 20.41
C GLN A 370 -20.67 -20.30 20.56
N GLU A 371 -20.03 -21.47 20.58
CA GLU A 371 -18.57 -21.61 20.60
C GLU A 371 -17.93 -20.86 19.44
N SER A 372 -18.39 -21.13 18.22
CA SER A 372 -17.85 -20.50 17.01
C SER A 372 -17.98 -18.97 17.01
N LEU A 373 -19.10 -18.45 17.51
CA LEU A 373 -19.33 -17.00 17.59
C LEU A 373 -18.55 -16.33 18.73
N ALA A 374 -18.30 -17.04 19.82
CA ALA A 374 -17.52 -16.55 20.95
C ALA A 374 -16.01 -16.55 20.62
N ASP A 375 -15.52 -17.57 19.89
CA ASP A 375 -14.16 -17.63 19.33
C ASP A 375 -13.82 -16.39 18.51
N ALA A 376 -14.77 -15.86 17.73
CA ALA A 376 -14.57 -14.65 16.94
C ALA A 376 -14.20 -13.41 17.80
N LEU A 377 -14.49 -13.44 19.10
CA LEU A 377 -14.19 -12.40 20.09
C LEU A 377 -13.10 -12.82 21.10
N ASP A 378 -12.41 -13.94 20.88
CA ASP A 378 -11.46 -14.55 21.82
C ASP A 378 -12.06 -14.76 23.22
N LYS A 379 -13.30 -15.26 23.27
CA LYS A 379 -14.04 -15.51 24.52
C LYS A 379 -14.70 -16.88 24.55
N GLU A 380 -14.97 -17.35 25.76
CA GLU A 380 -15.80 -18.52 26.01
C GLU A 380 -17.30 -18.15 25.95
N PRO A 381 -18.19 -19.06 25.50
CA PRO A 381 -19.63 -18.80 25.41
C PRO A 381 -20.31 -18.34 26.70
N GLU A 382 -19.87 -18.82 27.86
CA GLU A 382 -20.45 -18.45 29.15
C GLU A 382 -20.00 -17.07 29.64
N GLU A 383 -18.94 -16.52 29.05
CA GLU A 383 -18.40 -15.20 29.39
C GLU A 383 -19.02 -14.06 28.57
N MET A 384 -19.88 -14.39 27.60
CA MET A 384 -20.51 -13.43 26.69
C MET A 384 -21.52 -12.52 27.42
N ALA A 385 -21.15 -11.25 27.58
CA ALA A 385 -22.02 -10.21 28.12
C ALA A 385 -22.90 -9.59 27.02
N ILE A 386 -23.94 -8.84 27.41
CA ILE A 386 -24.86 -8.22 26.46
C ILE A 386 -24.17 -7.21 25.54
N GLU A 387 -23.14 -6.52 26.04
CA GLU A 387 -22.29 -5.63 25.26
C GLU A 387 -21.47 -6.38 24.21
N ASP A 388 -21.01 -7.60 24.52
CA ASP A 388 -20.28 -8.46 23.58
C ASP A 388 -21.20 -8.97 22.48
N LEU A 389 -22.43 -9.38 22.85
CA LEU A 389 -23.45 -9.79 21.88
C LEU A 389 -23.86 -8.64 20.95
N ASP A 390 -24.00 -7.42 21.47
CA ASP A 390 -24.27 -6.23 20.65
C ASP A 390 -23.10 -5.90 19.71
N ALA A 391 -21.86 -6.04 20.20
CA ALA A 391 -20.66 -5.85 19.37
C ALA A 391 -20.56 -6.92 18.26
N LEU A 392 -20.88 -8.17 18.59
CA LEU A 392 -20.86 -9.31 17.68
C LEU A 392 -21.80 -9.10 16.48
N ILE A 393 -23.08 -8.81 16.73
CA ILE A 393 -24.08 -8.62 15.65
C ILE A 393 -23.80 -7.38 14.77
N ARG A 394 -22.92 -6.48 15.22
CA ARG A 394 -22.50 -5.27 14.49
C ARG A 394 -21.27 -5.47 13.62
N ARG A 395 -20.62 -6.62 13.69
CA ARG A 395 -19.42 -6.91 12.90
C ARG A 395 -19.69 -6.81 11.40
N THR A 396 -18.65 -6.43 10.68
CA THR A 396 -18.61 -6.37 9.22
C THR A 396 -17.93 -7.57 8.59
N SER A 397 -17.21 -8.37 9.39
CA SER A 397 -16.56 -9.60 8.98
C SER A 397 -16.82 -10.70 10.01
N LEU A 398 -17.09 -11.91 9.54
CA LEU A 398 -17.32 -13.09 10.36
C LEU A 398 -16.81 -14.33 9.63
N LYS A 399 -16.06 -15.18 10.33
CA LYS A 399 -15.57 -16.46 9.84
C LYS A 399 -16.00 -17.56 10.81
N ILE A 400 -16.65 -18.60 10.30
CA ILE A 400 -17.10 -19.76 11.06
C ILE A 400 -16.85 -21.00 10.20
N GLU A 401 -15.64 -21.55 10.26
CA GLU A 401 -15.15 -22.55 9.32
C GLU A 401 -14.94 -23.90 10.04
N ASN A 402 -15.29 -25.02 9.41
CA ASN A 402 -15.03 -26.38 9.94
C ASN A 402 -15.73 -26.70 11.27
N ARG A 403 -17.02 -26.37 11.39
CA ARG A 403 -17.79 -26.48 12.66
C ARG A 403 -19.07 -27.33 12.56
N ASN A 404 -19.26 -28.05 11.47
CA ASN A 404 -20.45 -28.90 11.24
C ASN A 404 -21.78 -28.15 11.39
N ILE A 405 -21.82 -26.85 11.05
CA ILE A 405 -23.04 -26.05 11.18
C ILE A 405 -24.00 -26.41 10.04
N GLU A 406 -25.24 -26.75 10.38
CA GLU A 406 -26.30 -27.01 9.39
C GLU A 406 -27.20 -25.80 9.15
N ASP A 407 -27.55 -25.05 10.21
CA ASP A 407 -28.52 -23.95 10.17
C ASP A 407 -27.86 -22.58 10.40
N ILE A 408 -27.96 -21.71 9.39
CA ILE A 408 -27.45 -20.33 9.41
C ILE A 408 -28.52 -19.25 9.61
N GLN A 409 -29.73 -19.58 10.08
CA GLN A 409 -30.78 -18.60 10.37
C GLN A 409 -30.32 -17.50 11.35
N PHE A 410 -29.36 -17.80 12.23
CA PHE A 410 -28.79 -16.84 13.16
C PHE A 410 -28.09 -15.65 12.46
N LEU A 411 -27.55 -15.85 11.25
CA LEU A 411 -26.92 -14.79 10.45
C LEU A 411 -27.89 -13.66 10.09
N SER A 412 -29.20 -13.91 10.15
CA SER A 412 -30.23 -12.90 9.92
C SER A 412 -30.12 -11.70 10.87
N ARG A 413 -29.46 -11.81 12.03
CA ARG A 413 -29.20 -10.68 12.94
C ARG A 413 -28.01 -9.81 12.54
N PHE A 414 -27.11 -10.30 11.70
CA PHE A 414 -25.87 -9.63 11.33
C PHE A 414 -26.06 -8.69 10.12
N LYS A 415 -26.83 -7.62 10.32
CA LYS A 415 -27.26 -6.70 9.23
C LYS A 415 -26.15 -5.86 8.60
N ARG A 416 -24.91 -5.94 9.11
CA ARG A 416 -23.76 -5.13 8.68
C ARG A 416 -22.65 -5.93 8.02
N LEU A 417 -22.79 -7.25 7.91
CA LEU A 417 -21.75 -8.10 7.33
C LEU A 417 -21.46 -7.71 5.88
N ARG A 418 -20.18 -7.65 5.58
CA ARG A 418 -19.59 -7.41 4.25
C ARG A 418 -18.77 -8.61 3.82
N THR A 419 -18.08 -9.24 4.76
CA THR A 419 -17.30 -10.46 4.56
C THR A 419 -17.89 -11.58 5.41
N LEU A 420 -18.14 -12.73 4.82
CA LEU A 420 -18.62 -13.91 5.51
C LEU A 420 -17.92 -15.15 4.95
N SER A 421 -17.30 -15.93 5.84
CA SER A 421 -16.83 -17.28 5.52
C SER A 421 -17.53 -18.29 6.41
N VAL A 422 -18.15 -19.30 5.80
CA VAL A 422 -18.77 -20.45 6.48
C VAL A 422 -18.35 -21.77 5.84
N GLU A 423 -17.11 -21.82 5.34
CA GLU A 423 -16.49 -22.98 4.71
C GLU A 423 -16.47 -24.23 5.61
N GLY A 424 -16.52 -25.41 5.00
CA GLY A 424 -16.35 -26.69 5.72
C GLY A 424 -17.47 -26.95 6.72
N ASN A 425 -18.72 -26.69 6.35
CA ASN A 425 -19.89 -26.92 7.20
C ASN A 425 -20.91 -27.80 6.49
N GLU A 426 -22.04 -28.07 7.13
CA GLU A 426 -23.09 -28.97 6.60
C GLU A 426 -24.30 -28.15 6.09
N ILE A 427 -24.04 -26.94 5.57
CA ILE A 427 -25.09 -25.99 5.20
C ILE A 427 -25.72 -26.42 3.87
N ALA A 428 -27.01 -26.77 3.93
CA ALA A 428 -27.78 -27.12 2.74
C ALA A 428 -28.71 -25.99 2.25
N ASP A 429 -29.22 -25.15 3.17
CA ASP A 429 -30.16 -24.06 2.89
C ASP A 429 -29.56 -22.68 3.22
N ILE A 430 -29.29 -21.90 2.17
CA ILE A 430 -28.75 -20.54 2.27
C ILE A 430 -29.80 -19.43 2.11
N ALA A 431 -31.09 -19.74 2.26
CA ALA A 431 -32.16 -18.74 2.23
C ALA A 431 -31.92 -17.51 3.13
N PRO A 432 -31.31 -17.62 4.33
CA PRO A 432 -31.00 -16.46 5.17
C PRO A 432 -30.15 -15.39 4.49
N LEU A 433 -29.25 -15.77 3.58
CA LEU A 433 -28.32 -14.86 2.93
C LEU A 433 -29.01 -13.89 1.96
N ALA A 434 -30.18 -14.25 1.42
CA ALA A 434 -30.93 -13.39 0.48
C ALA A 434 -31.23 -11.98 1.04
N ASN A 435 -31.25 -11.84 2.37
CA ASN A 435 -31.53 -10.58 3.07
C ASN A 435 -30.27 -9.84 3.55
N MET A 436 -29.10 -10.16 2.98
CA MET A 436 -27.81 -9.58 3.35
C MET A 436 -27.14 -8.83 2.18
N PRO A 437 -27.80 -7.79 1.62
CA PRO A 437 -27.31 -7.08 0.42
C PRO A 437 -26.02 -6.27 0.62
N THR A 438 -25.48 -6.28 1.83
CA THR A 438 -24.21 -5.61 2.19
C THR A 438 -23.00 -6.48 1.92
N LEU A 439 -23.17 -7.79 1.69
CA LEU A 439 -22.09 -8.72 1.40
C LEU A 439 -21.35 -8.32 0.11
N VAL A 440 -20.03 -8.40 0.20
CA VAL A 440 -19.04 -8.12 -0.85
C VAL A 440 -18.16 -9.34 -1.08
N ASP A 441 -17.84 -10.06 -0.01
CA ASP A 441 -17.00 -11.25 -0.01
C ASP A 441 -17.75 -12.37 0.73
N LEU A 442 -17.88 -13.52 0.07
CA LEU A 442 -18.64 -14.66 0.57
C LEU A 442 -17.93 -15.97 0.20
N ASN A 443 -17.53 -16.73 1.22
CA ASN A 443 -17.04 -18.09 1.08
C ASN A 443 -18.07 -19.08 1.64
N LEU A 444 -18.59 -19.93 0.75
CA LEU A 444 -19.55 -21.01 1.01
C LEU A 444 -18.98 -22.39 0.63
N SER A 445 -17.68 -22.48 0.36
CA SER A 445 -17.05 -23.72 -0.11
C SER A 445 -17.23 -24.87 0.90
N GLU A 446 -17.08 -26.11 0.42
CA GLU A 446 -17.21 -27.32 1.24
C GLU A 446 -18.54 -27.37 2.04
N ASN A 447 -19.66 -27.10 1.36
CA ASN A 447 -21.00 -27.19 1.93
C ASN A 447 -21.99 -27.84 0.94
N PRO A 448 -22.86 -28.77 1.38
CA PRO A 448 -23.78 -29.51 0.49
C PRO A 448 -25.01 -28.68 0.06
N LEU A 449 -24.78 -27.59 -0.68
CA LEU A 449 -25.81 -26.62 -1.07
C LEU A 449 -26.91 -27.24 -1.95
N GLN A 450 -28.18 -27.08 -1.56
CA GLN A 450 -29.32 -27.50 -2.39
C GLN A 450 -29.61 -26.51 -3.53
N SER A 451 -29.34 -25.22 -3.31
CA SER A 451 -29.60 -24.17 -4.30
C SER A 451 -28.83 -22.89 -3.99
N ILE A 452 -28.32 -22.24 -5.04
CA ILE A 452 -27.69 -20.91 -5.00
C ILE A 452 -28.67 -19.76 -5.32
N GLY A 453 -29.96 -20.05 -5.48
CA GLY A 453 -31.01 -19.05 -5.78
C GLY A 453 -30.97 -17.80 -4.87
N PRO A 454 -30.82 -17.96 -3.54
CA PRO A 454 -30.71 -16.84 -2.59
C PRO A 454 -29.60 -15.83 -2.91
N LEU A 455 -28.54 -16.22 -3.61
CA LEU A 455 -27.42 -15.34 -3.96
C LEU A 455 -27.77 -14.32 -5.05
N SER A 456 -28.79 -14.58 -5.88
CA SER A 456 -29.14 -13.76 -7.06
C SER A 456 -29.34 -12.26 -6.77
N GLY A 457 -29.72 -11.92 -5.53
CA GLY A 457 -29.97 -10.54 -5.07
C GLY A 457 -28.76 -9.82 -4.48
N LEU A 458 -27.61 -10.51 -4.31
CA LEU A 458 -26.41 -9.98 -3.66
C LEU A 458 -25.52 -9.22 -4.65
N LEU A 459 -26.09 -8.17 -5.26
CA LEU A 459 -25.52 -7.43 -6.39
C LEU A 459 -24.20 -6.68 -6.09
N ARG A 460 -23.71 -6.73 -4.85
CA ARG A 460 -22.45 -6.12 -4.39
C ARG A 460 -21.31 -7.12 -4.22
N LEU A 461 -21.57 -8.41 -4.41
CA LEU A 461 -20.54 -9.44 -4.34
C LEU A 461 -19.46 -9.16 -5.39
N GLN A 462 -18.21 -9.20 -4.94
CA GLN A 462 -16.99 -9.06 -5.72
C GLN A 462 -16.15 -10.34 -5.66
N GLU A 463 -16.18 -11.04 -4.52
CA GLU A 463 -15.49 -12.30 -4.31
C GLU A 463 -16.51 -13.34 -3.84
N LEU A 464 -16.52 -14.49 -4.51
CA LEU A 464 -17.44 -15.57 -4.21
C LEU A 464 -16.73 -16.92 -4.39
N ASP A 465 -16.74 -17.71 -3.32
CA ASP A 465 -16.29 -19.09 -3.32
C ASP A 465 -17.46 -20.05 -3.14
N LEU A 466 -17.62 -20.96 -4.08
CA LEU A 466 -18.64 -21.99 -4.16
C LEU A 466 -18.02 -23.34 -4.52
N SER A 467 -16.74 -23.53 -4.19
CA SER A 467 -16.01 -24.77 -4.45
C SER A 467 -16.58 -25.93 -3.62
N GLU A 468 -16.59 -27.13 -4.18
CA GLU A 468 -17.07 -28.35 -3.51
C GLU A 468 -18.53 -28.30 -3.00
N CYS A 469 -19.38 -27.47 -3.61
CA CYS A 469 -20.78 -27.31 -3.19
C CYS A 469 -21.78 -28.28 -3.86
N GLY A 470 -21.33 -29.15 -4.77
CA GLY A 470 -22.19 -30.08 -5.52
C GLY A 470 -23.08 -29.41 -6.58
N LEU A 471 -22.70 -28.23 -7.08
CA LEU A 471 -23.47 -27.41 -8.01
C LEU A 471 -23.50 -28.00 -9.43
N LYS A 472 -24.64 -27.83 -10.10
CA LYS A 472 -24.85 -28.23 -11.52
C LYS A 472 -25.20 -27.08 -12.45
N ASP A 473 -25.79 -26.02 -11.90
CA ASP A 473 -26.36 -24.90 -12.64
C ASP A 473 -25.91 -23.58 -11.99
N LEU A 474 -25.48 -22.65 -12.82
CA LEU A 474 -24.97 -21.33 -12.45
C LEU A 474 -25.94 -20.20 -12.81
N ALA A 475 -27.16 -20.49 -13.28
CA ALA A 475 -28.12 -19.49 -13.80
C ALA A 475 -28.31 -18.29 -12.85
N HIS A 476 -28.29 -18.54 -11.54
CA HIS A 476 -28.47 -17.54 -10.49
C HIS A 476 -27.28 -16.58 -10.31
N LEU A 477 -26.09 -16.90 -10.84
CA LEU A 477 -24.91 -16.04 -10.78
C LEU A 477 -24.90 -14.97 -11.88
N SER A 478 -25.66 -15.17 -12.97
CA SER A 478 -25.64 -14.28 -14.15
C SER A 478 -25.95 -12.80 -13.88
N GLY A 479 -26.61 -12.50 -12.76
CA GLY A 479 -26.93 -11.14 -12.31
C GLY A 479 -25.84 -10.45 -11.47
N LEU A 480 -24.83 -11.19 -10.99
CA LEU A 480 -23.81 -10.73 -10.04
C LEU A 480 -22.65 -10.02 -10.75
N LYS A 481 -22.99 -8.98 -11.51
CA LYS A 481 -22.08 -8.31 -12.46
C LYS A 481 -20.87 -7.61 -11.83
N GLN A 482 -20.80 -7.52 -10.50
CA GLN A 482 -19.66 -6.94 -9.78
C GLN A 482 -18.63 -8.00 -9.36
N LEU A 483 -18.87 -9.29 -9.65
CA LEU A 483 -17.93 -10.35 -9.36
C LEU A 483 -16.62 -10.14 -10.12
N ARG A 484 -15.52 -10.12 -9.36
CA ARG A 484 -14.14 -10.04 -9.82
C ARG A 484 -13.41 -11.36 -9.64
N LYS A 485 -13.68 -12.06 -8.54
CA LYS A 485 -13.13 -13.39 -8.26
C LYS A 485 -14.26 -14.39 -8.06
N LEU A 486 -14.18 -15.52 -8.74
CA LEU A 486 -15.16 -16.59 -8.64
C LEU A 486 -14.47 -17.95 -8.61
N ARG A 487 -14.67 -18.70 -7.53
CA ARG A 487 -14.20 -20.09 -7.41
C ARG A 487 -15.37 -21.04 -7.41
N LEU A 488 -15.28 -22.05 -8.26
CA LEU A 488 -16.33 -23.02 -8.57
C LEU A 488 -15.77 -24.44 -8.70
N ASN A 489 -14.64 -24.69 -8.05
CA ASN A 489 -13.89 -25.93 -8.17
C ASN A 489 -14.70 -27.12 -7.66
N GLU A 490 -14.40 -28.33 -8.14
CA GLU A 490 -14.95 -29.59 -7.60
C GLU A 490 -16.49 -29.60 -7.52
N ASN A 491 -17.12 -29.21 -8.62
CA ASN A 491 -18.57 -29.21 -8.76
C ASN A 491 -18.99 -30.14 -9.92
N GLN A 492 -20.27 -30.11 -10.29
CA GLN A 492 -20.85 -30.92 -11.38
C GLN A 492 -21.37 -30.00 -12.50
N ILE A 493 -20.67 -28.88 -12.74
CA ILE A 493 -21.08 -27.84 -13.70
C ILE A 493 -20.77 -28.30 -15.11
N LYS A 494 -21.75 -28.18 -16.02
CA LYS A 494 -21.58 -28.52 -17.46
C LYS A 494 -21.37 -27.32 -18.37
N SER A 495 -21.83 -26.14 -17.95
CA SER A 495 -21.86 -24.96 -18.81
C SER A 495 -21.57 -23.70 -18.02
N VAL A 496 -20.66 -22.89 -18.58
CA VAL A 496 -20.31 -21.55 -18.08
C VAL A 496 -21.11 -20.44 -18.77
N GLU A 497 -22.14 -20.76 -19.57
CA GLU A 497 -23.00 -19.77 -20.24
C GLU A 497 -23.53 -18.68 -19.28
N PRO A 498 -23.95 -18.99 -18.04
CA PRO A 498 -24.41 -17.96 -17.11
C PRO A 498 -23.33 -16.93 -16.73
N LEU A 499 -22.04 -17.25 -16.90
CA LEU A 499 -20.90 -16.39 -16.55
C LEU A 499 -20.54 -15.38 -17.66
N ALA A 500 -21.07 -15.55 -18.87
CA ALA A 500 -20.69 -14.76 -20.05
C ALA A 500 -20.83 -13.23 -19.87
N ASN A 501 -21.76 -12.80 -19.01
CA ASN A 501 -22.03 -11.37 -18.78
C ASN A 501 -21.38 -10.80 -17.50
N LEU A 502 -20.51 -11.57 -16.84
CA LEU A 502 -19.75 -11.13 -15.68
C LEU A 502 -18.48 -10.40 -16.13
N HIS A 503 -18.65 -9.25 -16.79
CA HIS A 503 -17.55 -8.54 -17.48
C HIS A 503 -16.46 -8.01 -16.55
N GLU A 504 -16.74 -7.90 -15.24
CA GLU A 504 -15.79 -7.50 -14.20
C GLU A 504 -14.91 -8.66 -13.69
N LEU A 505 -15.11 -9.88 -14.21
CA LEU A 505 -14.42 -11.08 -13.75
C LEU A 505 -12.96 -11.06 -14.19
N VAL A 506 -12.08 -11.38 -13.24
CA VAL A 506 -10.63 -11.25 -13.30
C VAL A 506 -9.95 -12.60 -13.11
N GLU A 507 -10.42 -13.32 -12.10
CA GLU A 507 -9.91 -14.60 -11.64
C GLU A 507 -11.08 -15.58 -11.60
N LEU A 508 -10.91 -16.71 -12.28
CA LEU A 508 -11.93 -17.74 -12.39
C LEU A 508 -11.30 -19.13 -12.23
N THR A 509 -11.72 -19.86 -11.22
CA THR A 509 -11.33 -21.26 -11.03
C THR A 509 -12.54 -22.17 -11.15
N LEU A 510 -12.40 -23.22 -11.95
CA LEU A 510 -13.46 -24.11 -12.46
C LEU A 510 -12.96 -25.55 -12.58
N TYR A 511 -11.86 -25.93 -11.92
CA TYR A 511 -11.30 -27.27 -12.09
C TYR A 511 -12.21 -28.35 -11.50
N ASP A 512 -11.98 -29.60 -11.90
CA ASP A 512 -12.75 -30.78 -11.47
C ASP A 512 -14.28 -30.57 -11.61
N ASN A 513 -14.70 -30.33 -12.85
CA ASN A 513 -16.10 -30.14 -13.22
C ASN A 513 -16.46 -30.96 -14.47
N GLU A 514 -17.68 -30.78 -14.99
CA GLU A 514 -18.16 -31.46 -16.20
C GLU A 514 -18.26 -30.50 -17.41
N ILE A 515 -17.43 -29.45 -17.47
CA ILE A 515 -17.50 -28.40 -18.49
C ILE A 515 -16.96 -28.91 -19.83
N GLU A 516 -17.77 -28.75 -20.88
CA GLU A 516 -17.42 -29.22 -22.24
C GLU A 516 -16.95 -28.07 -23.15
N ASN A 517 -17.24 -26.81 -22.80
CA ASN A 517 -17.00 -25.64 -23.66
C ASN A 517 -16.87 -24.34 -22.84
N LEU A 518 -15.83 -23.55 -23.13
CA LEU A 518 -15.52 -22.28 -22.47
C LEU A 518 -15.77 -21.04 -23.34
N ASN A 519 -16.27 -21.19 -24.57
CA ASN A 519 -16.58 -20.08 -25.47
C ASN A 519 -17.41 -18.95 -24.85
N PRO A 520 -18.38 -19.22 -23.95
CA PRO A 520 -19.12 -18.14 -23.31
C PRO A 520 -18.24 -17.14 -22.53
N LEU A 521 -17.01 -17.53 -22.15
CA LEU A 521 -16.09 -16.65 -21.42
C LEU A 521 -15.37 -15.61 -22.30
N GLN A 522 -15.54 -15.66 -23.63
CA GLN A 522 -14.91 -14.70 -24.56
C GLN A 522 -15.32 -13.24 -24.35
N SER A 523 -16.46 -13.02 -23.70
CA SER A 523 -16.94 -11.68 -23.36
C SER A 523 -16.40 -11.15 -22.03
N ASN A 524 -15.64 -11.94 -21.28
CA ASN A 524 -15.02 -11.56 -20.01
C ASN A 524 -13.62 -10.99 -20.27
N THR A 525 -13.55 -9.80 -20.87
CA THR A 525 -12.29 -9.20 -21.36
C THR A 525 -11.30 -8.80 -20.28
N LEU A 526 -11.72 -8.80 -19.00
CA LEU A 526 -10.86 -8.53 -17.86
C LEU A 526 -10.25 -9.78 -17.23
N LEU A 527 -10.62 -10.98 -17.69
CA LEU A 527 -10.02 -12.22 -17.20
C LEU A 527 -8.51 -12.21 -17.42
N LYS A 528 -7.79 -12.45 -16.34
CA LYS A 528 -6.34 -12.63 -16.31
C LYS A 528 -5.96 -14.08 -16.11
N GLU A 529 -6.72 -14.79 -15.30
CA GLU A 529 -6.38 -16.13 -14.86
C GLU A 529 -7.63 -17.01 -14.93
N ILE A 530 -7.48 -18.17 -15.58
CA ILE A 530 -8.50 -19.21 -15.66
C ILE A 530 -7.86 -20.53 -15.26
N SER A 531 -8.35 -21.17 -14.20
CA SER A 531 -8.04 -22.56 -13.89
C SER A 531 -9.25 -23.42 -14.25
N CYS A 532 -9.09 -24.40 -15.12
CA CYS A 532 -10.18 -25.26 -15.61
C CYS A 532 -9.71 -26.68 -15.93
N PHE A 533 -8.66 -27.17 -15.26
CA PHE A 533 -8.22 -28.54 -15.41
C PHE A 533 -9.26 -29.57 -14.93
N SER A 534 -9.02 -30.84 -15.25
CA SER A 534 -9.96 -31.94 -14.99
C SER A 534 -11.40 -31.70 -15.48
N ASN A 535 -11.58 -31.04 -16.62
CA ASN A 535 -12.86 -30.89 -17.29
C ASN A 535 -12.92 -31.72 -18.59
N PRO A 536 -14.06 -32.32 -18.95
CA PRO A 536 -14.21 -33.09 -20.19
C PRO A 536 -14.37 -32.17 -21.43
N LEU A 537 -13.37 -31.34 -21.72
CA LEU A 537 -13.34 -30.49 -22.91
C LEU A 537 -13.33 -31.39 -24.17
N GLU A 538 -14.38 -31.33 -24.98
CA GLU A 538 -14.43 -32.01 -26.28
C GLU A 538 -13.59 -31.28 -27.33
N GLU A 539 -13.47 -31.80 -28.56
CA GLU A 539 -12.70 -31.17 -29.66
C GLU A 539 -13.09 -29.69 -29.87
N ALA A 540 -14.40 -29.38 -29.84
CA ALA A 540 -14.91 -28.01 -29.90
C ALA A 540 -14.63 -27.19 -28.62
N GLY A 541 -14.47 -27.83 -27.47
CA GLY A 541 -14.06 -27.20 -26.21
C GLY A 541 -12.58 -26.84 -26.19
N VAL A 542 -11.73 -27.63 -26.84
CA VAL A 542 -10.32 -27.30 -27.03
C VAL A 542 -10.19 -26.05 -27.91
N ASP A 543 -10.93 -25.98 -29.02
CA ASP A 543 -11.02 -24.75 -29.83
C ASP A 543 -11.44 -23.54 -28.98
N SER A 544 -12.34 -23.73 -28.02
CA SER A 544 -12.77 -22.63 -27.13
C SER A 544 -11.66 -22.07 -26.25
N VAL A 545 -10.76 -22.92 -25.74
CA VAL A 545 -9.55 -22.51 -25.00
C VAL A 545 -8.61 -21.71 -25.92
N ILE A 546 -8.50 -22.11 -27.19
CA ILE A 546 -7.72 -21.38 -28.21
C ILE A 546 -8.30 -19.99 -28.43
N GLU A 547 -9.63 -19.88 -28.56
CA GLU A 547 -10.30 -18.61 -28.82
C GLU A 547 -10.16 -17.64 -27.62
N LEU A 548 -10.09 -18.13 -26.38
CA LEU A 548 -9.84 -17.30 -25.19
C LEU A 548 -8.48 -16.58 -25.22
N ARG A 549 -7.51 -17.01 -26.04
CA ARG A 549 -6.25 -16.25 -26.27
C ARG A 549 -6.45 -14.85 -26.84
N SER A 550 -7.62 -14.61 -27.44
CA SER A 550 -7.98 -13.29 -27.94
C SER A 550 -8.29 -12.30 -26.82
N LEU A 551 -8.49 -12.77 -25.59
CA LEU A 551 -8.71 -11.92 -24.43
C LEU A 551 -7.45 -11.08 -24.14
N PRO A 552 -7.59 -9.74 -24.00
CA PRO A 552 -6.45 -8.83 -24.02
C PRO A 552 -5.59 -8.90 -22.74
N LEU A 553 -6.18 -9.29 -21.62
CA LEU A 553 -5.52 -9.33 -20.32
C LEU A 553 -5.21 -10.74 -19.83
N LEU A 554 -5.62 -11.78 -20.56
CA LEU A 554 -5.46 -13.16 -20.14
C LEU A 554 -3.99 -13.56 -20.13
N GLN A 555 -3.49 -13.86 -18.93
CA GLN A 555 -2.10 -14.23 -18.65
C GLN A 555 -1.96 -15.74 -18.47
N GLU A 556 -2.99 -16.42 -17.98
CA GLU A 556 -2.90 -17.82 -17.59
C GLU A 556 -4.20 -18.57 -17.85
N VAL A 557 -4.08 -19.76 -18.44
CA VAL A 557 -5.21 -20.69 -18.65
C VAL A 557 -4.73 -22.10 -18.39
N ASP A 558 -5.00 -22.65 -17.21
CA ASP A 558 -4.72 -24.07 -17.00
C ASP A 558 -5.92 -24.92 -17.43
N ALA A 559 -5.72 -25.83 -18.37
CA ALA A 559 -6.77 -26.64 -18.95
C ALA A 559 -6.26 -28.03 -19.28
N HIS A 560 -6.62 -29.04 -18.49
CA HIS A 560 -6.37 -30.44 -18.82
C HIS A 560 -7.34 -30.92 -19.91
N TRP A 561 -6.86 -31.64 -20.92
CA TRP A 561 -7.68 -32.35 -21.91
C TRP A 561 -7.31 -33.82 -21.97
N ARG A 562 -8.29 -34.69 -22.26
CA ARG A 562 -7.98 -36.09 -22.53
C ARG A 562 -7.17 -36.20 -23.83
N ASN A 563 -5.94 -36.70 -23.68
CA ASN A 563 -4.88 -36.76 -24.71
C ASN A 563 -5.27 -37.58 -25.96
N ASP A 564 -6.38 -38.33 -25.92
CA ASP A 564 -6.86 -39.13 -27.06
C ASP A 564 -7.63 -38.30 -28.12
N LYS A 565 -7.98 -37.04 -27.82
CA LYS A 565 -8.79 -36.19 -28.71
C LYS A 565 -8.09 -34.96 -29.31
N VAL A 566 -6.87 -34.61 -28.87
CA VAL A 566 -6.16 -33.41 -29.34
C VAL A 566 -4.98 -33.80 -30.23
N ASP A 567 -4.87 -33.18 -31.41
CA ASP A 567 -3.74 -33.40 -32.31
C ASP A 567 -2.44 -32.87 -31.67
N PRO A 568 -1.39 -33.70 -31.50
CA PRO A 568 -0.10 -33.27 -30.93
C PRO A 568 0.57 -32.12 -31.69
N GLU A 569 0.30 -31.96 -32.99
CA GLU A 569 0.81 -30.80 -33.75
C GLU A 569 0.05 -29.51 -33.42
N GLN A 570 -1.26 -29.60 -33.18
CA GLN A 570 -2.05 -28.46 -32.68
C GLN A 570 -1.59 -28.06 -31.29
N LEU A 571 -1.31 -29.03 -30.39
CA LEU A 571 -0.75 -28.77 -29.07
C LEU A 571 0.62 -28.09 -29.12
N LYS A 572 1.52 -28.53 -30.01
CA LYS A 572 2.82 -27.87 -30.20
C LYS A 572 2.70 -26.46 -30.79
N ALA A 573 1.85 -26.28 -31.80
CA ALA A 573 1.57 -24.97 -32.37
C ALA A 573 0.92 -24.04 -31.33
N TRP A 574 0.12 -24.62 -30.43
CA TRP A 574 -0.46 -23.97 -29.27
C TRP A 574 0.64 -23.51 -28.30
N GLN A 575 1.55 -24.37 -27.84
CA GLN A 575 2.67 -24.00 -26.94
C GLN A 575 3.64 -22.96 -27.53
N ALA A 576 3.81 -22.93 -28.85
CA ALA A 576 4.78 -22.05 -29.52
C ALA A 576 4.30 -20.60 -29.74
N ALA A 577 3.00 -20.31 -29.57
CA ALA A 577 2.41 -19.05 -30.05
C ALA A 577 2.47 -17.87 -29.06
N ARG A 578 2.59 -18.11 -27.73
CA ARG A 578 2.89 -17.13 -26.65
C ARG A 578 3.37 -17.89 -25.40
N PRO A 579 4.25 -17.34 -24.53
CA PRO A 579 4.70 -17.98 -23.31
C PRO A 579 3.64 -17.81 -22.21
N PHE A 580 2.48 -18.43 -22.38
CA PHE A 580 1.49 -18.56 -21.32
C PHE A 580 1.52 -19.98 -20.80
N THR A 581 1.51 -20.14 -19.48
CA THR A 581 1.34 -21.45 -18.83
C THR A 581 0.01 -22.03 -19.27
N VAL A 582 0.04 -23.19 -19.92
CA VAL A 582 -1.15 -23.96 -20.23
C VAL A 582 -0.85 -25.43 -20.10
N ALA A 583 -1.82 -26.09 -19.46
CA ALA A 583 -2.13 -27.50 -19.50
C ALA A 583 -0.97 -28.42 -19.17
N MET A 584 -0.96 -28.80 -17.89
CA MET A 584 -0.49 -30.13 -17.55
C MET A 584 -1.45 -31.15 -18.18
N ASP A 585 -1.04 -31.84 -19.26
CA ASP A 585 -1.71 -33.08 -19.68
C ASP A 585 -1.31 -34.23 -18.73
N ASP A 586 -1.87 -35.43 -18.87
CA ASP A 586 -1.47 -36.60 -18.07
C ASP A 586 0.05 -36.89 -18.22
N THR A 587 0.63 -36.49 -19.36
CA THR A 587 2.07 -36.58 -19.62
C THR A 587 2.85 -35.60 -18.75
N GLN A 588 2.39 -34.36 -18.58
CA GLN A 588 3.02 -33.35 -17.73
C GLN A 588 2.71 -33.53 -16.25
N HIS A 589 1.54 -34.04 -15.86
CA HIS A 589 1.32 -34.52 -14.50
C HIS A 589 2.35 -35.62 -14.17
N GLN A 590 2.57 -36.55 -15.10
CA GLN A 590 3.65 -37.52 -14.98
C GLN A 590 5.03 -36.84 -15.02
N GLU A 591 5.27 -35.78 -15.80
CA GLU A 591 6.55 -35.03 -15.76
C GLU A 591 6.78 -34.28 -14.45
N TRP A 592 5.72 -33.80 -13.77
CA TRP A 592 5.80 -33.16 -12.46
C TRP A 592 5.97 -34.19 -11.35
N ARG A 593 5.30 -35.33 -11.44
CA ARG A 593 5.58 -36.49 -10.58
C ARG A 593 6.99 -37.03 -10.81
N ASP A 594 7.44 -37.16 -12.04
CA ASP A 594 8.80 -37.58 -12.40
C ASP A 594 9.83 -36.55 -11.94
N TRP A 595 9.51 -35.25 -12.04
CA TRP A 595 10.35 -34.17 -11.51
C TRP A 595 10.42 -34.23 -9.99
N TRP A 596 9.28 -34.36 -9.31
CA TRP A 596 9.18 -34.54 -7.86
C TRP A 596 9.98 -35.76 -7.41
N ASP A 597 9.88 -36.86 -8.16
CA ASP A 597 10.64 -38.07 -7.93
C ASP A 597 12.14 -37.91 -8.17
N SER A 598 12.50 -37.03 -9.10
CA SER A 598 13.90 -36.67 -9.37
C SER A 598 14.50 -35.71 -8.33
N LEU A 599 13.68 -35.08 -7.48
CA LEU A 599 14.17 -34.18 -6.45
C LEU A 599 15.01 -34.93 -5.42
N PRO A 600 16.18 -34.38 -5.04
CA PRO A 600 16.90 -34.84 -3.87
C PRO A 600 16.00 -34.86 -2.62
N ASP A 601 16.24 -35.79 -1.70
CA ASP A 601 15.42 -35.94 -0.47
C ASP A 601 15.28 -34.61 0.31
N ALA A 602 16.36 -33.82 0.37
CA ALA A 602 16.37 -32.51 1.01
C ALA A 602 15.45 -31.50 0.32
N TRP A 603 15.36 -31.55 -1.02
CA TRP A 603 14.45 -30.71 -1.80
C TRP A 603 13.01 -31.14 -1.66
N ARG A 604 12.75 -32.45 -1.69
CA ARG A 604 11.41 -32.99 -1.49
C ARG A 604 10.87 -32.58 -0.12
N ALA A 605 11.65 -32.80 0.95
CA ALA A 605 11.29 -32.38 2.29
C ALA A 605 11.16 -30.84 2.45
N ALA A 606 11.92 -30.07 1.67
CA ALA A 606 11.83 -28.61 1.71
C ALA A 606 10.56 -28.08 1.03
N LEU A 607 10.12 -28.71 -0.05
CA LEU A 607 8.90 -28.32 -0.78
C LEU A 607 7.64 -28.97 -0.21
N GLU A 608 7.74 -30.12 0.47
CA GLU A 608 6.60 -30.72 1.19
C GLU A 608 5.98 -29.75 2.21
N ASP A 609 6.78 -28.84 2.80
CA ASP A 609 6.29 -27.81 3.71
C ASP A 609 5.54 -26.67 3.00
N GLU A 610 5.74 -26.50 1.68
CA GLU A 610 5.19 -25.40 0.87
C GLU A 610 4.00 -25.85 0.01
N VAL A 611 3.77 -27.16 -0.07
CA VAL A 611 2.69 -27.78 -0.85
C VAL A 611 1.57 -28.15 0.12
N GLU A 612 0.41 -27.51 -0.01
CA GLU A 612 -0.69 -27.67 0.96
C GLU A 612 -1.51 -28.95 0.75
N GLU A 613 -1.53 -29.51 -0.47
CA GLU A 613 -2.34 -30.68 -0.80
C GLU A 613 -1.52 -31.84 -1.38
N ILE A 614 -1.74 -33.03 -0.82
CA ILE A 614 -1.18 -34.30 -1.29
C ILE A 614 -2.28 -35.30 -1.62
N ASP A 615 -2.09 -36.07 -2.68
CA ASP A 615 -3.01 -37.13 -3.09
C ASP A 615 -2.88 -38.42 -2.25
N ASP A 616 -3.81 -39.35 -2.46
CA ASP A 616 -3.86 -40.66 -1.79
C ASP A 616 -2.59 -41.52 -2.02
N GLU A 617 -1.78 -41.20 -3.03
CA GLU A 617 -0.52 -41.87 -3.36
C GLU A 617 0.70 -41.20 -2.71
N GLY A 618 0.51 -40.05 -2.04
CA GLY A 618 1.54 -39.29 -1.35
C GLY A 618 2.31 -38.30 -2.24
N TYR A 619 1.75 -37.89 -3.37
CA TYR A 619 2.32 -36.86 -4.24
C TYR A 619 1.57 -35.54 -4.08
N PRO A 620 2.21 -34.37 -4.26
CA PRO A 620 1.51 -33.11 -4.45
C PRO A 620 0.40 -33.24 -5.51
N THR A 621 -0.77 -32.68 -5.23
CA THR A 621 -1.84 -32.61 -6.22
C THR A 621 -1.42 -31.71 -7.40
N LEU A 622 -2.15 -31.81 -8.51
CA LEU A 622 -1.94 -30.90 -9.64
C LEU A 622 -2.14 -29.43 -9.23
N GLU A 623 -3.14 -29.17 -8.38
CA GLU A 623 -3.40 -27.85 -7.82
C GLU A 623 -2.21 -27.37 -7.00
N ALA A 624 -1.66 -28.23 -6.14
CA ALA A 624 -0.54 -27.84 -5.30
C ALA A 624 0.75 -27.55 -6.10
N PHE A 625 1.00 -28.27 -7.22
CA PHE A 625 2.08 -27.88 -8.15
C PHE A 625 1.80 -26.55 -8.87
N PHE A 626 0.53 -26.27 -9.15
CA PHE A 626 0.12 -25.03 -9.80
C PHE A 626 0.31 -23.82 -8.88
N GLU A 627 -0.14 -23.93 -7.63
CA GLU A 627 0.08 -22.90 -6.60
C GLU A 627 1.58 -22.69 -6.35
N LEU A 628 2.36 -23.76 -6.21
CA LEU A 628 3.82 -23.65 -6.06
C LEU A 628 4.49 -22.90 -7.24
N ARG A 629 3.92 -23.00 -8.46
CA ARG A 629 4.43 -22.28 -9.64
C ARG A 629 4.03 -20.81 -9.66
N LYS A 630 2.93 -20.44 -8.99
CA LYS A 630 2.51 -19.03 -8.84
C LYS A 630 3.36 -18.28 -7.82
N GLU A 631 4.00 -19.01 -6.91
CA GLU A 631 4.87 -18.41 -5.90
C GLU A 631 5.90 -17.46 -6.52
N ASN A 632 5.87 -16.22 -6.05
CA ASN A 632 6.87 -15.22 -6.37
C ASN A 632 7.91 -15.09 -5.25
N HIS A 633 7.61 -15.57 -4.05
CA HIS A 633 8.48 -15.47 -2.89
C HIS A 633 8.65 -16.85 -2.23
N LEU A 634 9.87 -17.37 -2.23
CA LEU A 634 10.16 -18.69 -1.65
C LEU A 634 11.32 -18.64 -0.66
N SER A 635 11.14 -19.24 0.53
CA SER A 635 12.13 -19.21 1.62
C SER A 635 12.47 -20.59 2.17
N LEU A 636 13.54 -21.18 1.64
CA LEU A 636 14.06 -22.53 1.95
C LEU A 636 15.40 -22.50 2.69
N GLY A 637 15.53 -21.60 3.68
CA GLY A 637 16.74 -21.50 4.49
C GLY A 637 16.90 -22.69 5.45
N LYS A 638 18.14 -23.17 5.66
CA LYS A 638 18.48 -24.30 6.57
C LYS A 638 17.81 -25.63 6.23
N LYS A 639 17.79 -25.99 4.95
CA LYS A 639 17.16 -27.23 4.45
C LYS A 639 18.18 -28.27 3.95
N ASP A 640 19.47 -28.06 4.22
CA ASP A 640 20.58 -28.92 3.75
C ASP A 640 20.64 -29.10 2.22
N LEU A 641 20.14 -28.12 1.46
CA LEU A 641 20.11 -28.16 -0.01
C LEU A 641 21.52 -28.09 -0.60
N GLU A 642 21.83 -28.93 -1.58
CA GLU A 642 23.15 -28.95 -2.25
C GLU A 642 23.16 -28.22 -3.60
N THR A 643 21.98 -27.92 -4.15
CA THR A 643 21.80 -27.17 -5.41
C THR A 643 20.50 -26.37 -5.40
N ILE A 644 20.31 -25.49 -6.39
CA ILE A 644 19.07 -24.76 -6.67
C ILE A 644 18.43 -25.10 -8.03
N ASP A 645 18.89 -26.16 -8.71
CA ASP A 645 18.32 -26.64 -9.99
C ASP A 645 16.78 -26.71 -9.99
N PRO A 646 16.11 -27.22 -8.93
CA PRO A 646 14.66 -27.30 -8.92
C PRO A 646 13.94 -25.96 -9.07
N LEU A 647 14.54 -24.87 -8.58
CA LEU A 647 13.95 -23.53 -8.69
C LEU A 647 13.81 -23.06 -10.13
N THR A 648 14.61 -23.59 -11.07
CA THR A 648 14.55 -23.18 -12.48
C THR A 648 13.21 -23.48 -13.16
N ARG A 649 12.37 -24.34 -12.57
CA ARG A 649 10.99 -24.59 -13.02
C ARG A 649 9.97 -23.58 -12.49
N LEU A 650 10.33 -22.79 -11.48
CA LEU A 650 9.48 -21.81 -10.82
C LEU A 650 9.79 -20.41 -11.37
N SER A 651 9.40 -20.16 -12.62
CA SER A 651 9.84 -18.99 -13.39
C SER A 651 9.33 -17.63 -12.88
N ARG A 652 8.34 -17.62 -11.98
CA ARG A 652 7.74 -16.40 -11.42
C ARG A 652 8.47 -15.86 -10.20
N LEU A 653 9.41 -16.62 -9.63
CA LEU A 653 10.15 -16.22 -8.43
C LEU A 653 10.84 -14.85 -8.63
N ASP A 654 10.44 -13.87 -7.82
CA ASP A 654 11.07 -12.57 -7.69
C ASP A 654 12.00 -12.50 -6.47
N TYR A 655 11.69 -13.29 -5.43
CA TYR A 655 12.42 -13.39 -4.19
C TYR A 655 12.70 -14.85 -3.85
N VAL A 656 13.96 -15.15 -3.58
CA VAL A 656 14.39 -16.48 -3.14
C VAL A 656 15.32 -16.36 -1.93
N ASN A 657 15.02 -17.09 -0.85
CA ASN A 657 15.93 -17.26 0.26
C ASN A 657 16.33 -18.74 0.40
N VAL A 658 17.59 -19.04 0.12
CA VAL A 658 18.18 -20.38 0.27
C VAL A 658 19.43 -20.31 1.17
N SER A 659 19.38 -19.42 2.15
CA SER A 659 20.43 -19.23 3.15
C SER A 659 20.73 -20.48 3.98
N ARG A 660 21.98 -20.62 4.45
CA ARG A 660 22.40 -21.67 5.38
C ARG A 660 22.15 -23.08 4.85
N ASN A 661 22.51 -23.30 3.59
CA ASN A 661 22.44 -24.59 2.91
C ASN A 661 23.86 -25.11 2.61
N ARG A 662 24.00 -26.01 1.65
CA ARG A 662 25.27 -26.61 1.22
C ARG A 662 25.52 -26.40 -0.28
N ILE A 663 24.93 -25.34 -0.85
CA ILE A 663 24.97 -25.04 -2.28
C ILE A 663 26.39 -24.67 -2.66
N SER A 664 26.95 -25.38 -3.63
CA SER A 664 28.31 -25.13 -4.14
C SER A 664 28.38 -24.89 -5.64
N VAL A 665 27.40 -25.41 -6.38
CA VAL A 665 27.25 -25.24 -7.82
C VAL A 665 25.89 -24.63 -8.08
N LEU A 666 25.86 -23.60 -8.91
CA LEU A 666 24.63 -22.97 -9.38
C LEU A 666 24.28 -23.51 -10.78
N PRO A 667 23.01 -23.85 -11.05
CA PRO A 667 22.52 -24.25 -12.37
C PRO A 667 22.51 -23.07 -13.35
N ASP A 668 22.15 -23.32 -14.61
CA ASP A 668 21.69 -22.27 -15.50
C ASP A 668 20.42 -21.59 -14.93
N LEU A 669 20.49 -20.28 -14.71
CA LEU A 669 19.41 -19.48 -14.12
C LEU A 669 18.50 -18.83 -15.18
N SER A 670 18.65 -19.19 -16.47
CA SER A 670 17.86 -18.61 -17.56
C SER A 670 16.34 -18.75 -17.41
N GLY A 671 15.85 -19.70 -16.61
CA GLY A 671 14.42 -19.84 -16.27
C GLY A 671 13.89 -18.81 -15.26
N LEU A 672 14.75 -18.12 -14.52
CA LEU A 672 14.39 -17.23 -13.40
C LEU A 672 14.42 -15.74 -13.79
N GLN A 673 13.78 -15.37 -14.89
CA GLN A 673 13.85 -14.01 -15.44
C GLN A 673 13.17 -12.94 -14.55
N CYS A 674 12.26 -13.36 -13.66
CA CYS A 674 11.61 -12.48 -12.68
C CYS A 674 12.46 -12.21 -11.44
N LEU A 675 13.58 -12.92 -11.24
CA LEU A 675 14.37 -12.83 -10.01
C LEU A 675 14.92 -11.40 -9.80
N ARG A 676 14.64 -10.83 -8.63
CA ARG A 676 15.12 -9.50 -8.20
C ARG A 676 15.94 -9.57 -6.93
N THR A 677 15.60 -10.48 -6.02
CA THR A 677 16.28 -10.67 -4.75
C THR A 677 16.62 -12.13 -4.53
N ILE A 678 17.87 -12.41 -4.19
CA ILE A 678 18.28 -13.76 -3.79
C ILE A 678 19.22 -13.74 -2.59
N HIS A 679 18.88 -14.53 -1.57
CA HIS A 679 19.71 -14.78 -0.41
C HIS A 679 20.38 -16.16 -0.48
N LEU A 680 21.71 -16.16 -0.51
CA LEU A 680 22.57 -17.34 -0.58
C LEU A 680 23.64 -17.33 0.52
N ASP A 681 23.42 -16.59 1.62
CA ASP A 681 24.36 -16.54 2.73
C ASP A 681 24.60 -17.92 3.37
N ASP A 682 25.80 -18.15 3.89
CA ASP A 682 26.22 -19.39 4.58
C ASP A 682 26.03 -20.63 3.68
N ASN A 683 26.70 -20.61 2.53
CA ASN A 683 26.77 -21.69 1.54
C ASN A 683 28.23 -21.96 1.16
N ARG A 684 28.49 -22.58 0.00
CA ARG A 684 29.85 -22.93 -0.49
C ARG A 684 30.08 -22.47 -1.92
N ILE A 685 29.46 -21.36 -2.32
CA ILE A 685 29.48 -20.85 -3.69
C ILE A 685 30.84 -20.22 -3.97
N ALA A 686 31.45 -20.61 -5.09
CA ALA A 686 32.73 -20.07 -5.55
C ALA A 686 32.66 -19.45 -6.96
N ASP A 687 31.57 -19.68 -7.70
CA ASP A 687 31.39 -19.26 -9.09
C ASP A 687 30.07 -18.51 -9.26
N LEU A 688 30.15 -17.29 -9.80
CA LEU A 688 28.99 -16.41 -10.03
C LEU A 688 28.52 -16.40 -11.49
N ARG A 689 29.20 -17.09 -12.41
CA ARG A 689 28.86 -17.06 -13.85
C ARG A 689 27.38 -17.29 -14.16
N PRO A 690 26.64 -18.16 -13.46
CA PRO A 690 25.22 -18.36 -13.78
C PRO A 690 24.33 -17.13 -13.59
N PHE A 691 24.74 -16.15 -12.78
CA PHE A 691 23.99 -14.88 -12.64
C PHE A 691 24.01 -14.03 -13.91
N GLU A 692 24.89 -14.30 -14.88
CA GLU A 692 24.86 -13.64 -16.21
C GLU A 692 23.51 -13.82 -16.92
N ALA A 693 22.75 -14.88 -16.58
CA ALA A 693 21.45 -15.18 -17.16
C ALA A 693 20.27 -14.42 -16.51
N VAL A 694 20.49 -13.71 -15.40
CA VAL A 694 19.47 -12.96 -14.64
C VAL A 694 19.90 -11.50 -14.41
N PRO A 695 19.98 -10.68 -15.48
CA PRO A 695 20.62 -9.37 -15.43
C PRO A 695 19.87 -8.32 -14.58
N TYR A 696 18.59 -8.55 -14.31
CA TYR A 696 17.70 -7.65 -13.55
C TYR A 696 17.79 -7.82 -12.03
N LEU A 697 18.74 -8.61 -11.53
CA LEU A 697 18.93 -8.81 -10.10
C LEU A 697 19.31 -7.50 -9.39
N ALA A 698 18.56 -7.13 -8.35
CA ALA A 698 18.72 -5.89 -7.60
C ALA A 698 19.43 -6.11 -6.26
N TYR A 699 19.21 -7.26 -5.62
CA TYR A 699 19.86 -7.65 -4.38
C TYR A 699 20.39 -9.09 -4.44
N LEU A 700 21.69 -9.22 -4.15
CA LEU A 700 22.40 -10.49 -4.02
C LEU A 700 23.11 -10.56 -2.67
N ASP A 701 22.73 -11.55 -1.85
CA ASP A 701 23.38 -11.83 -0.57
C ASP A 701 24.23 -13.10 -0.66
N LEU A 702 25.53 -12.97 -0.45
CA LEU A 702 26.53 -14.03 -0.55
C LEU A 702 27.45 -14.04 0.68
N ASP A 703 27.00 -13.56 1.84
CA ASP A 703 27.77 -13.66 3.10
C ASP A 703 28.22 -15.12 3.35
N LYS A 704 29.42 -15.33 3.89
CA LYS A 704 29.96 -16.68 4.23
C LYS A 704 29.88 -17.67 3.07
N ASN A 705 30.53 -17.35 1.95
CA ASN A 705 30.74 -18.24 0.82
C ASN A 705 32.25 -18.43 0.54
N GLU A 706 32.60 -19.03 -0.60
CA GLU A 706 33.98 -19.34 -0.99
C GLU A 706 34.49 -18.47 -2.16
N LEU A 707 33.90 -17.28 -2.34
CA LEU A 707 34.19 -16.40 -3.48
C LEU A 707 35.59 -15.79 -3.42
N LYS A 708 36.26 -15.78 -4.58
CA LYS A 708 37.57 -15.14 -4.80
C LYS A 708 37.57 -14.15 -5.94
N ASP A 709 36.75 -14.40 -6.95
CA ASP A 709 36.67 -13.65 -8.20
C ASP A 709 35.26 -13.08 -8.38
N LEU A 710 35.19 -11.86 -8.87
CA LEU A 710 33.97 -11.07 -9.03
C LEU A 710 33.72 -10.66 -10.49
N LYS A 711 34.37 -11.34 -11.46
CA LYS A 711 34.28 -11.04 -12.90
C LYS A 711 32.87 -10.95 -13.47
N THR A 712 31.89 -11.57 -12.84
CA THR A 712 30.48 -11.57 -13.29
C THR A 712 29.72 -10.31 -12.84
N LEU A 713 30.12 -9.62 -11.78
CA LEU A 713 29.40 -8.42 -11.31
C LEU A 713 29.16 -7.33 -12.39
N PRO A 714 30.09 -7.06 -13.33
CA PRO A 714 29.86 -6.08 -14.39
C PRO A 714 28.71 -6.42 -15.35
N THR A 715 28.23 -7.67 -15.37
CA THR A 715 27.09 -8.10 -16.20
C THR A 715 25.74 -7.95 -15.48
N LEU A 716 25.73 -7.43 -14.24
CA LEU A 716 24.54 -7.22 -13.41
C LEU A 716 24.26 -5.72 -13.25
N PRO A 717 23.74 -5.03 -14.29
CA PRO A 717 23.66 -3.56 -14.31
C PRO A 717 22.64 -2.98 -13.31
N TYR A 718 21.65 -3.79 -12.89
CA TYR A 718 20.60 -3.38 -11.96
C TYR A 718 20.94 -3.66 -10.49
N LEU A 719 22.07 -4.30 -10.19
CA LEU A 719 22.45 -4.64 -8.83
C LEU A 719 22.68 -3.37 -7.99
N ARG A 720 21.93 -3.21 -6.90
CA ARG A 720 21.98 -2.06 -5.97
C ARG A 720 22.55 -2.44 -4.61
N ARG A 721 22.20 -3.63 -4.12
CA ARG A 721 22.68 -4.15 -2.85
C ARG A 721 23.46 -5.44 -3.06
N LEU A 722 24.65 -5.49 -2.49
CA LEU A 722 25.53 -6.64 -2.59
C LEU A 722 26.18 -6.92 -1.23
N ASP A 723 25.88 -8.08 -0.67
CA ASP A 723 26.57 -8.60 0.51
C ASP A 723 27.58 -9.68 0.08
N LEU A 724 28.85 -9.43 0.35
CA LEU A 724 29.99 -10.32 0.08
C LEU A 724 30.82 -10.56 1.36
N ASN A 725 30.20 -10.38 2.52
CA ASN A 725 30.84 -10.57 3.81
C ASN A 725 31.42 -12.01 3.93
N HIS A 726 32.49 -12.17 4.72
CA HIS A 726 33.16 -13.44 5.02
C HIS A 726 33.46 -14.35 3.81
N ASN A 727 34.03 -13.79 2.76
CA ASN A 727 34.53 -14.50 1.58
C ASN A 727 36.07 -14.48 1.52
N GLN A 728 36.65 -14.79 0.35
CA GLN A 728 38.11 -14.82 0.12
C GLN A 728 38.53 -13.79 -0.95
N ILE A 729 37.82 -12.65 -1.01
CA ILE A 729 38.01 -11.62 -2.04
C ILE A 729 39.22 -10.76 -1.70
N ALA A 730 40.09 -10.53 -2.69
CA ALA A 730 41.24 -9.63 -2.58
C ALA A 730 41.28 -8.54 -3.66
N ASP A 731 40.70 -8.81 -4.83
CA ASP A 731 40.70 -7.90 -5.99
C ASP A 731 39.30 -7.30 -6.20
N LEU A 732 39.20 -5.99 -6.04
CA LEU A 732 37.96 -5.22 -6.25
C LEU A 732 37.86 -4.62 -7.66
N SER A 733 38.84 -4.87 -8.55
CA SER A 733 38.84 -4.35 -9.93
C SER A 733 37.55 -4.68 -10.72
N PRO A 734 36.90 -5.84 -10.55
CA PRO A 734 35.62 -6.11 -11.20
C PRO A 734 34.47 -5.24 -10.66
N VAL A 735 34.44 -4.95 -9.35
CA VAL A 735 33.39 -4.14 -8.72
C VAL A 735 33.34 -2.74 -9.33
N ALA A 736 34.50 -2.17 -9.68
CA ALA A 736 34.62 -0.86 -10.33
C ALA A 736 33.80 -0.70 -11.62
N LYS A 737 33.40 -1.82 -12.25
CA LYS A 737 32.62 -1.85 -13.49
C LYS A 737 31.12 -2.12 -13.27
N ALA A 738 30.68 -2.21 -12.01
CA ALA A 738 29.28 -2.31 -11.61
C ALA A 738 28.86 -1.03 -10.86
N PRO A 739 28.77 0.12 -11.55
CA PRO A 739 28.63 1.44 -10.91
C PRO A 739 27.28 1.65 -10.19
N GLY A 740 26.29 0.80 -10.45
CA GLY A 740 24.95 0.93 -9.86
C GLY A 740 24.84 0.53 -8.39
N ILE A 741 25.90 -0.01 -7.78
CA ILE A 741 25.87 -0.48 -6.39
C ILE A 741 25.76 0.70 -5.42
N ARG A 742 24.72 0.68 -4.58
CA ARG A 742 24.44 1.67 -3.53
C ARG A 742 24.88 1.20 -2.14
N ARG A 743 24.76 -0.10 -1.86
CA ARG A 743 25.18 -0.72 -0.61
C ARG A 743 26.07 -1.92 -0.88
N LEU A 744 27.30 -1.87 -0.34
CA LEU A 744 28.31 -2.88 -0.53
C LEU A 744 28.87 -3.34 0.82
N GLU A 745 28.68 -4.63 1.12
CA GLU A 745 29.21 -5.25 2.33
C GLU A 745 30.35 -6.21 1.99
N LEU A 746 31.53 -6.00 2.59
CA LEU A 746 32.78 -6.70 2.29
C LEU A 746 33.55 -7.10 3.56
N ILE A 747 32.86 -7.22 4.69
CA ILE A 747 33.43 -7.59 6.00
C ILE A 747 34.19 -8.92 5.90
N GLY A 748 35.32 -9.06 6.57
CA GLY A 748 35.98 -10.37 6.73
C GLY A 748 36.55 -10.95 5.43
N ASN A 749 37.09 -10.11 4.55
CA ASN A 749 37.74 -10.50 3.30
C ASN A 749 39.27 -10.30 3.34
N GLN A 750 39.95 -10.38 2.19
CA GLN A 750 41.40 -10.25 2.04
C GLN A 750 41.80 -8.96 1.30
N ILE A 751 40.96 -7.92 1.40
CA ILE A 751 41.11 -6.67 0.65
C ILE A 751 42.25 -5.82 1.24
N GLN A 752 43.10 -5.31 0.37
CA GLN A 752 44.19 -4.38 0.73
C GLN A 752 44.09 -3.03 0.02
N ASP A 753 43.56 -3.01 -1.21
CA ASP A 753 43.45 -1.83 -2.05
C ASP A 753 41.98 -1.53 -2.36
N VAL A 754 41.51 -0.36 -1.91
CA VAL A 754 40.15 0.13 -2.17
C VAL A 754 40.10 1.11 -3.35
N LYS A 755 41.23 1.39 -4.02
CA LYS A 755 41.27 2.25 -5.20
C LYS A 755 40.27 1.87 -6.30
N PRO A 756 39.98 0.59 -6.57
CA PRO A 756 38.93 0.22 -7.53
C PRO A 756 37.54 0.78 -7.20
N LEU A 757 37.23 1.05 -5.93
CA LEU A 757 35.93 1.58 -5.52
C LEU A 757 35.75 3.07 -5.87
N ALA A 758 36.82 3.79 -6.22
CA ALA A 758 36.79 5.22 -6.52
C ALA A 758 35.87 5.62 -7.68
N GLY A 759 35.41 4.65 -8.50
CA GLY A 759 34.46 4.87 -9.60
C GLY A 759 32.99 4.62 -9.24
N LEU A 760 32.68 4.18 -8.01
CA LEU A 760 31.32 3.88 -7.58
C LEU A 760 30.63 5.14 -7.03
N THR A 761 30.16 6.00 -7.94
CA THR A 761 29.55 7.28 -7.58
C THR A 761 28.18 7.14 -6.93
N GLU A 762 27.47 6.03 -7.15
CA GLU A 762 26.17 5.75 -6.52
C GLU A 762 26.29 5.12 -5.13
N LEU A 763 27.51 4.79 -4.67
CA LEU A 763 27.74 4.10 -3.41
C LEU A 763 27.42 5.01 -2.21
N ARG A 764 26.53 4.53 -1.34
CA ARG A 764 26.08 5.21 -0.12
C ARG A 764 26.55 4.52 1.14
N GLU A 765 26.49 3.19 1.17
CA GLU A 765 26.83 2.42 2.36
C GLU A 765 27.95 1.44 2.03
N LEU A 766 29.04 1.52 2.80
CA LEU A 766 30.23 0.70 2.60
C LEU A 766 30.74 0.11 3.91
N PHE A 767 30.76 -1.23 3.96
CA PHE A 767 31.22 -2.00 5.11
C PHE A 767 32.49 -2.78 4.73
N LEU A 768 33.62 -2.44 5.35
CA LEU A 768 34.96 -2.94 5.02
C LEU A 768 35.70 -3.52 6.24
N GLN A 769 34.98 -3.85 7.30
CA GLN A 769 35.59 -4.34 8.54
C GLN A 769 36.37 -5.64 8.33
N GLU A 770 37.32 -5.91 9.22
CA GLU A 770 38.07 -7.18 9.24
C GLU A 770 38.76 -7.50 7.89
N ASN A 771 39.37 -6.48 7.28
CA ASN A 771 40.19 -6.59 6.08
C ASN A 771 41.65 -6.21 6.36
N GLN A 772 42.46 -6.03 5.31
CA GLN A 772 43.89 -5.69 5.37
C GLN A 772 44.18 -4.33 4.74
N ILE A 773 43.19 -3.42 4.77
CA ILE A 773 43.26 -2.09 4.14
C ILE A 773 44.21 -1.20 4.93
N LYS A 774 44.99 -0.37 4.21
CA LYS A 774 45.93 0.59 4.82
C LYS A 774 45.62 2.05 4.50
N ASP A 775 45.03 2.31 3.33
CA ASP A 775 44.72 3.66 2.89
C ASP A 775 43.31 3.69 2.32
N ILE A 776 42.47 4.56 2.88
CA ILE A 776 41.10 4.81 2.43
C ILE A 776 40.96 6.13 1.67
N SER A 777 42.07 6.84 1.40
CA SER A 777 42.04 8.07 0.62
C SER A 777 41.34 7.97 -0.74
N PRO A 778 41.36 6.82 -1.46
CA PRO A 778 40.62 6.69 -2.71
C PRO A 778 39.09 6.78 -2.56
N LEU A 779 38.54 6.51 -1.37
CA LEU A 779 37.09 6.60 -1.12
C LEU A 779 36.57 8.04 -1.15
N ALA A 780 37.45 9.05 -1.17
CA ALA A 780 37.08 10.44 -1.37
C ALA A 780 36.40 10.70 -2.73
N ALA A 781 36.49 9.76 -3.68
CA ALA A 781 35.81 9.83 -4.97
C ALA A 781 34.38 9.24 -4.94
N CYS A 782 33.98 8.54 -3.87
CA CYS A 782 32.60 8.08 -3.67
C CYS A 782 31.77 9.24 -3.12
N GLU A 783 31.39 10.19 -3.97
CA GLU A 783 30.82 11.49 -3.56
C GLU A 783 29.50 11.37 -2.78
N ASN A 784 28.71 10.31 -3.02
CA ASN A 784 27.43 10.02 -2.36
C ASN A 784 27.56 9.10 -1.14
N LEU A 785 28.78 8.85 -0.65
CA LEU A 785 28.98 7.97 0.50
C LEU A 785 28.40 8.60 1.77
N GLU A 786 27.54 7.84 2.45
CA GLU A 786 26.69 8.21 3.57
C GLU A 786 27.15 7.54 4.88
N GLU A 787 27.44 6.24 4.83
CA GLU A 787 27.94 5.45 5.95
C GLU A 787 29.19 4.65 5.54
N LEU A 788 30.23 4.76 6.36
CA LEU A 788 31.49 4.02 6.20
C LEU A 788 31.84 3.26 7.49
N VAL A 789 32.04 1.95 7.38
CA VAL A 789 32.45 1.11 8.50
C VAL A 789 33.77 0.41 8.18
N VAL A 790 34.82 0.68 8.96
CA VAL A 790 36.20 0.29 8.65
C VAL A 790 37.00 -0.25 9.84
N PHE A 791 36.36 -0.48 10.99
CA PHE A 791 37.05 -1.01 12.17
C PHE A 791 37.67 -2.40 11.90
N SER A 792 38.64 -2.79 12.73
CA SER A 792 39.45 -4.02 12.51
C SER A 792 40.32 -4.01 11.24
N ASN A 793 40.59 -2.84 10.64
CA ASN A 793 41.71 -2.62 9.73
C ASN A 793 42.82 -1.87 10.50
N ALA A 794 44.00 -2.48 10.64
CA ALA A 794 45.05 -1.91 11.51
C ALA A 794 45.84 -0.78 10.82
N ASN A 795 45.98 0.35 11.51
CA ASN A 795 46.76 1.52 11.08
C ASN A 795 46.26 2.17 9.77
N LEU A 796 44.96 2.43 9.68
CA LEU A 796 44.39 3.11 8.51
C LEU A 796 44.91 4.54 8.36
N GLN A 797 45.15 4.92 7.11
CA GLN A 797 45.48 6.26 6.67
C GLN A 797 44.39 6.79 5.72
N GLY A 798 44.42 8.10 5.45
CA GLY A 798 43.52 8.72 4.46
C GLY A 798 42.22 9.30 5.01
N LEU A 799 41.99 9.27 6.34
CA LEU A 799 40.76 9.83 6.95
C LEU A 799 40.51 11.30 6.54
N LEU A 800 41.55 12.13 6.52
CA LEU A 800 41.45 13.54 6.12
C LEU A 800 41.07 13.75 4.65
N ALA A 801 41.24 12.75 3.78
CA ALA A 801 40.82 12.84 2.39
C ALA A 801 39.29 12.86 2.25
N LEU A 802 38.57 12.29 3.23
CA LEU A 802 37.10 12.20 3.22
C LEU A 802 36.42 13.49 3.70
N LYS A 803 37.17 14.52 4.06
CA LYS A 803 36.64 15.76 4.65
C LYS A 803 35.62 16.46 3.75
N ASP A 804 35.76 16.32 2.44
CA ASP A 804 34.96 17.01 1.43
C ASP A 804 33.71 16.22 0.99
N LEU A 805 33.50 15.00 1.52
CA LEU A 805 32.32 14.18 1.23
C LEU A 805 31.07 14.74 1.94
N LYS A 806 30.18 15.38 1.17
CA LYS A 806 29.04 16.15 1.71
C LYS A 806 28.00 15.29 2.42
N TYR A 807 27.73 14.10 1.90
CA TYR A 807 26.69 13.20 2.41
C TYR A 807 27.19 12.25 3.49
N LEU A 808 28.49 12.23 3.78
CA LEU A 808 29.03 11.32 4.79
C LEU A 808 28.56 11.77 6.18
N HIS A 809 27.74 10.97 6.84
CA HIS A 809 27.21 11.25 8.18
C HIS A 809 27.81 10.36 9.25
N THR A 810 28.14 9.11 8.92
CA THR A 810 28.58 8.12 9.90
C THR A 810 29.89 7.47 9.47
N ILE A 811 30.87 7.46 10.38
CA ILE A 811 32.09 6.68 10.23
C ILE A 811 32.28 5.83 11.48
N ARG A 812 32.22 4.51 11.34
CA ARG A 812 32.50 3.57 12.43
C ARG A 812 33.90 2.99 12.26
N ALA A 813 34.84 3.43 13.08
CA ALA A 813 36.26 3.18 12.87
C ALA A 813 37.02 2.84 14.16
N HIS A 814 36.35 2.18 15.12
CA HIS A 814 36.91 1.81 16.40
C HIS A 814 38.31 1.18 16.29
N GLY A 815 39.31 1.87 16.87
CA GLY A 815 40.71 1.42 16.90
C GLY A 815 41.44 1.41 15.55
N ALA A 816 40.84 1.95 14.48
CA ALA A 816 41.40 1.87 13.12
C ALA A 816 42.39 3.00 12.80
N PHE A 817 42.20 4.20 13.39
CA PHE A 817 43.00 5.39 13.12
C PHE A 817 43.83 5.84 14.33
N GLU A 818 44.93 6.55 14.07
CA GLU A 818 45.69 7.25 15.10
C GLU A 818 44.87 8.38 15.74
N SER A 819 45.08 8.63 17.04
CA SER A 819 44.30 9.62 17.80
C SER A 819 44.38 11.04 17.25
N GLU A 820 45.53 11.44 16.67
CA GLU A 820 45.68 12.77 16.07
C GLU A 820 44.84 12.92 14.79
N ALA A 821 44.80 11.89 13.93
CA ALA A 821 43.99 11.91 12.71
C ALA A 821 42.49 12.04 13.02
N ILE A 822 42.00 11.36 14.06
CA ILE A 822 40.62 11.47 14.56
C ILE A 822 40.34 12.90 15.03
N LYS A 823 41.27 13.48 15.80
CA LYS A 823 41.13 14.83 16.35
C LYS A 823 41.12 15.89 15.24
N ASP A 824 42.00 15.76 14.25
CA ASP A 824 42.07 16.64 13.09
C ASP A 824 40.78 16.54 12.26
N PHE A 825 40.31 15.32 11.98
CA PHE A 825 39.09 15.12 11.21
C PHE A 825 37.85 15.70 11.91
N ARG A 826 37.67 15.44 13.22
CA ARG A 826 36.58 16.02 14.02
C ARG A 826 36.62 17.55 14.08
N SER A 827 37.80 18.15 13.97
CA SER A 827 37.93 19.62 13.92
C SER A 827 37.41 20.22 12.62
N ILE A 828 37.46 19.46 11.52
CA ILE A 828 37.03 19.87 10.17
C ILE A 828 35.57 19.48 9.93
N ARG A 829 35.17 18.27 10.35
CA ARG A 829 33.85 17.66 10.16
C ARG A 829 33.22 17.25 11.50
N PRO A 830 32.84 18.23 12.35
CA PRO A 830 32.19 17.94 13.64
C PRO A 830 30.75 17.40 13.48
N ASP A 831 30.18 17.50 12.28
CA ASP A 831 28.86 17.01 11.88
C ASP A 831 28.82 15.49 11.65
N VAL A 832 29.97 14.85 11.41
CA VAL A 832 30.07 13.41 11.17
C VAL A 832 30.17 12.66 12.50
N ASP A 833 29.28 11.68 12.70
CA ASP A 833 29.36 10.77 13.84
C ASP A 833 30.50 9.75 13.62
N LEU A 834 31.68 10.11 14.12
CA LEU A 834 32.89 9.29 14.09
C LEU A 834 32.98 8.45 15.37
N LEU A 835 32.55 7.19 15.31
CA LEU A 835 32.44 6.23 16.42
C LEU A 835 33.65 5.30 16.56
#